data_AF-A0A453H6X8-F1
#
_entry.id   AF-A0A453H6X8-F1
#
_cell.length_a   1.000
_cell.length_b   1.000
_cell.length_c   1.000
_cell.angle_alpha   90.00
_cell.angle_beta   90.00
_cell.angle_gamma   90.00
#
_symmetry.space_group_name_H-M   'P 1'
#
loop_
_entity.id
_entity.type
_entity.pdbx_description
1 polymer ?
#
loop_
_entity_poly.entity_id
_entity_poly.type
_entity_poly.pdbx_seq_one_letter_code
_entity_poly.pdbx_strand_id
1 'polypeptide(L)'
;FSGVKATYLLAVAFLEILRFSGSGGILSATLNKSNSSFGCVFEYLLTPNLTPAVTQCLTAVVHRAFETMLSWLEERTSDIGEESNVRESVLSVHAGFLIKSMSQRDEHVRDLSVKLLTQLKEKFPQVLWNSSCLDLLLISVHNELTSGPVSDPAWVATIRSLYQKIAREWITSALSYAPCTTQGLIQENFCKPSGAQRTQHTADVVSLLSEIRICIGKNDWNGIRTANIPAVMDSAAAASGARKEAPDITLEVLSTAVVSATVKCNHAGEIAGMRRLFSTMGGLNMGVSPPGTQSGQAPQSFDEVFLSKFVRLLQDFVVTAEKQPIDNSQFRETCSQATALLLDHLVSDSRTNLEGFSQLIRLLCWCPAYISTPDAMETGIYIWTWLVSAAPSLGPLVLAELVDAWLWTMDTKRGLFASDMKYCGPDAKLRPHLIPGEPEAPPEKDPVEAIIAHRLWLGFFIDRFEVVRHDSIEQLLLLGRMLQGMMKSPTHFSHHPAATGTFFTAMQLGLNFCSCQDQFNLQKCNMGLQLLEDRVYRAALGWFAYAPEFYESPNKSFAQREAQSVSIFVHNLQNTSSTDSGSKPQGREGELNTADQIHPVWGSVDNYATAKEKRKQLLLMLSQNEADRLEVWAQPINTKDTSTFRGKISSDKWIDHCRTAFAVDPRIALSMPMRFPTNATLQSEITQLVQTHILELRTIPEALPFFITPKAVDENSALLQQLPHWAPCSVTQALEFFTSPYKGHPRVMAYVLRVMETYPPETVTFFMPQLVQSLRYDDG
;
A
#
# COMPACT_ATOMS: atom_id res chain seq x y z
N PHE A 1 -49.06 -29.16 -15.11
CA PHE A 1 -48.09 -28.78 -16.15
C PHE A 1 -48.17 -29.80 -17.28
N SER A 2 -48.37 -29.41 -18.55
CA SER A 2 -48.30 -30.37 -19.67
C SER A 2 -46.83 -30.66 -20.00
N GLY A 3 -46.51 -31.89 -20.42
CA GLY A 3 -45.13 -32.30 -20.71
C GLY A 3 -44.42 -31.39 -21.73
N VAL A 4 -45.16 -30.89 -22.73
CA VAL A 4 -44.63 -29.99 -23.77
C VAL A 4 -44.11 -28.66 -23.20
N LYS A 5 -44.80 -28.08 -22.22
CA LYS A 5 -44.36 -26.83 -21.57
C LYS A 5 -43.10 -27.02 -20.74
N ALA A 6 -42.95 -28.17 -20.10
CA ALA A 6 -41.75 -28.52 -19.34
C ALA A 6 -40.55 -28.72 -20.28
N THR A 7 -40.73 -29.44 -21.40
CA THR A 7 -39.68 -29.62 -22.42
C THR A 7 -39.23 -28.31 -23.04
N TYR A 8 -40.17 -27.38 -23.31
CA TYR A 8 -39.83 -26.05 -23.81
C TYR A 8 -38.98 -25.25 -22.82
N LEU A 9 -39.41 -25.16 -21.55
CA LEU A 9 -38.66 -24.42 -20.52
C LEU A 9 -37.26 -25.02 -20.29
N LEU A 10 -37.14 -26.35 -20.36
CA LEU A 10 -35.86 -27.03 -20.27
C LEU A 10 -34.96 -26.72 -21.48
N ALA A 11 -35.52 -26.67 -22.69
CA ALA A 11 -34.77 -26.29 -23.89
C ALA A 11 -34.28 -24.83 -23.82
N VAL A 12 -35.12 -23.91 -23.33
CA VAL A 12 -34.72 -22.51 -23.07
C VAL A 12 -33.59 -22.45 -22.05
N ALA A 13 -33.70 -23.20 -20.94
CA ALA A 13 -32.65 -23.27 -19.94
C ALA A 13 -31.31 -23.74 -20.53
N PHE A 14 -31.31 -24.82 -21.31
CA PHE A 14 -30.10 -25.33 -21.97
C PHE A 14 -29.51 -24.34 -22.97
N LEU A 15 -30.35 -23.69 -23.79
CA LEU A 15 -29.90 -22.69 -24.75
C LEU A 15 -29.17 -21.53 -24.07
N GLU A 16 -29.74 -20.99 -22.99
CA GLU A 16 -29.13 -19.87 -22.28
C GLU A 16 -27.84 -20.31 -21.56
N ILE A 17 -27.81 -21.49 -20.93
CA ILE A 17 -26.58 -22.04 -20.34
C ILE A 17 -25.47 -22.16 -21.40
N LEU A 18 -25.78 -22.68 -22.59
CA LEU A 18 -24.83 -22.79 -23.69
C LEU A 18 -24.32 -21.42 -24.16
N ARG A 19 -25.20 -20.41 -24.18
CA ARG A 19 -24.82 -19.03 -24.56
C ARG A 19 -23.82 -18.42 -23.59
N PHE A 20 -24.04 -18.56 -22.28
CA PHE A 20 -23.13 -18.01 -21.27
C PHE A 20 -21.84 -18.82 -21.11
N SER A 21 -21.89 -20.14 -21.30
CA SER A 21 -20.68 -20.98 -21.27
C SER A 21 -19.77 -20.80 -22.49
N GLY A 22 -20.32 -20.43 -23.65
CA GLY A 22 -19.54 -20.24 -24.88
C GLY A 22 -18.76 -18.92 -24.94
N SER A 23 -19.44 -17.78 -24.77
CA SER A 23 -18.86 -16.43 -24.98
C SER A 23 -18.98 -15.51 -23.77
N GLY A 24 -19.16 -16.08 -22.57
CA GLY A 24 -19.48 -15.31 -21.36
C GLY A 24 -20.86 -14.66 -21.40
N GLY A 25 -21.63 -14.79 -22.49
CA GLY A 25 -22.91 -14.13 -22.68
C GLY A 25 -22.84 -12.81 -23.47
N ILE A 26 -21.74 -12.52 -24.18
CA ILE A 26 -21.71 -11.36 -25.08
C ILE A 26 -22.41 -11.67 -26.42
N LEU A 27 -23.35 -10.81 -26.80
CA LEU A 27 -23.95 -10.74 -28.12
C LEU A 27 -23.17 -9.72 -28.97
N SER A 28 -22.53 -10.19 -30.04
CA SER A 28 -21.85 -9.29 -31.00
C SER A 28 -22.88 -8.64 -31.91
N ALA A 29 -23.07 -7.32 -31.77
CA ALA A 29 -23.88 -6.51 -32.67
C ALA A 29 -23.08 -5.29 -33.14
N THR A 30 -22.33 -5.46 -34.23
CA THR A 30 -21.58 -4.43 -34.99
C THR A 30 -20.50 -3.65 -34.24
N LEU A 31 -19.52 -3.14 -34.99
CA LEU A 31 -18.32 -2.45 -34.51
C LEU A 31 -18.65 -1.44 -33.39
N ASN A 32 -18.16 -1.73 -32.17
CA ASN A 32 -18.03 -0.86 -31.00
C ASN A 32 -19.11 -0.89 -29.89
N LYS A 33 -20.12 -1.79 -29.92
CA LYS A 33 -20.98 -2.05 -28.73
C LYS A 33 -21.33 -3.53 -28.55
N SER A 34 -20.76 -4.16 -27.52
CA SER A 34 -21.16 -5.49 -27.04
C SER A 34 -22.46 -5.40 -26.24
N ASN A 35 -23.43 -6.26 -26.56
CA ASN A 35 -24.69 -6.35 -25.84
C ASN A 35 -24.70 -7.55 -24.90
N SER A 36 -25.35 -7.41 -23.75
CA SER A 36 -25.52 -8.48 -22.77
C SER A 36 -26.60 -9.47 -23.22
N SER A 37 -26.30 -10.77 -23.23
CA SER A 37 -27.30 -11.83 -23.43
C SER A 37 -28.37 -11.89 -22.34
N PHE A 38 -28.16 -11.25 -21.18
CA PHE A 38 -29.23 -11.08 -20.20
C PHE A 38 -30.43 -10.34 -20.79
N GLY A 39 -30.27 -9.55 -21.86
CA GLY A 39 -31.41 -8.99 -22.59
C GLY A 39 -32.40 -10.07 -23.01
N CYS A 40 -31.92 -11.16 -23.61
CA CYS A 40 -32.76 -12.28 -24.03
C CYS A 40 -33.39 -13.03 -22.85
N VAL A 41 -32.62 -13.25 -21.77
CA VAL A 41 -33.12 -14.00 -20.61
C VAL A 41 -34.17 -13.20 -19.81
N PHE A 42 -33.98 -11.90 -19.70
CA PHE A 42 -34.91 -11.00 -19.02
C PHE A 42 -36.16 -10.73 -19.85
N GLU A 43 -36.07 -10.76 -21.19
CA GLU A 43 -37.25 -10.69 -22.07
C GLU A 43 -38.27 -11.80 -21.76
N TYR A 44 -37.81 -13.01 -21.39
CA TYR A 44 -38.74 -14.07 -20.98
C TYR A 44 -39.58 -13.68 -19.76
N LEU A 45 -38.99 -12.96 -18.79
CA LEU A 45 -39.70 -12.47 -17.60
C LEU A 45 -40.71 -11.37 -17.91
N LEU A 46 -40.49 -10.60 -18.98
CA LEU A 46 -41.38 -9.52 -19.42
C LEU A 46 -42.59 -10.02 -20.23
N THR A 47 -42.71 -11.34 -20.44
CA THR A 47 -43.85 -11.94 -21.16
C THR A 47 -45.15 -11.69 -20.38
N PRO A 48 -46.22 -11.16 -21.01
CA PRO A 48 -47.47 -10.90 -20.31
C PRO A 48 -48.18 -12.20 -19.88
N ASN A 49 -48.92 -12.14 -18.76
CA ASN A 49 -49.80 -13.21 -18.25
C ASN A 49 -49.09 -14.54 -17.88
N LEU A 50 -47.90 -14.47 -17.30
CA LEU A 50 -47.19 -15.64 -16.78
C LEU A 50 -47.87 -16.19 -15.51
N THR A 51 -48.07 -17.50 -15.44
CA THR A 51 -48.50 -18.17 -14.19
C THR A 51 -47.34 -18.16 -13.18
N PRO A 52 -47.60 -18.08 -11.86
CA PRO A 52 -46.54 -18.02 -10.85
C PRO A 52 -45.47 -19.11 -10.97
N ALA A 53 -45.88 -20.34 -11.28
CA ALA A 53 -44.96 -21.46 -11.45
C ALA A 53 -44.04 -21.30 -12.67
N VAL A 54 -44.52 -20.71 -13.77
CA VAL A 54 -43.69 -20.42 -14.96
C VAL A 54 -42.74 -19.27 -14.67
N THR A 55 -43.18 -18.22 -13.97
CA THR A 55 -42.31 -17.12 -13.53
C THR A 55 -41.18 -17.62 -12.64
N GLN A 56 -41.46 -18.56 -11.72
CA GLN A 56 -40.44 -19.21 -10.90
C GLN A 56 -39.45 -20.01 -11.75
N CYS A 57 -39.91 -20.80 -12.72
CA CYS A 57 -39.03 -21.53 -13.63
C CYS A 57 -38.14 -20.58 -14.45
N LEU A 58 -38.69 -19.52 -15.02
CA LEU A 58 -37.93 -18.53 -15.79
C LEU A 58 -36.92 -17.78 -14.91
N THR A 59 -37.29 -17.44 -13.67
CA THR A 59 -36.36 -16.85 -12.70
C THR A 59 -35.22 -17.80 -12.36
N ALA A 60 -35.50 -19.11 -12.24
CA ALA A 60 -34.46 -20.12 -12.05
C ALA A 60 -33.53 -20.24 -13.27
N VAL A 61 -34.05 -20.07 -14.50
CA VAL A 61 -33.22 -19.98 -15.71
C VAL A 61 -32.30 -18.77 -15.66
N VAL A 62 -32.78 -17.61 -15.23
CA VAL A 62 -31.95 -16.40 -15.06
C VAL A 62 -30.83 -16.65 -14.05
N HIS A 63 -31.16 -17.22 -12.89
CA HIS A 63 -30.14 -17.55 -11.88
C HIS A 63 -29.12 -18.55 -12.41
N ARG A 64 -29.57 -19.58 -13.15
CA ARG A 64 -28.65 -20.57 -13.71
C ARG A 64 -27.74 -19.99 -14.80
N ALA A 65 -28.27 -19.12 -15.64
CA ALA A 65 -27.49 -18.37 -16.63
C ALA A 65 -26.45 -17.47 -15.95
N PHE A 66 -26.84 -16.77 -14.88
CA PHE A 66 -25.94 -15.95 -14.07
C PHE A 66 -24.85 -16.77 -13.39
N GLU A 67 -25.17 -17.89 -12.74
CA GLU A 67 -24.19 -18.82 -12.17
C GLU A 67 -23.20 -19.32 -13.22
N THR A 68 -23.68 -19.63 -14.42
CA THR A 68 -22.84 -20.08 -15.54
C THR A 68 -21.86 -18.98 -15.97
N MET A 69 -22.32 -17.73 -16.04
CA MET A 69 -21.46 -16.58 -16.31
C MET A 69 -20.42 -16.37 -15.21
N LEU A 70 -20.81 -16.49 -13.93
CA LEU A 70 -19.87 -16.39 -12.83
C LEU A 70 -18.79 -17.49 -12.87
N SER A 71 -19.18 -18.73 -13.21
CA SER A 71 -18.22 -19.84 -13.42
C SER A 71 -17.28 -19.54 -14.59
N TRP A 72 -17.84 -19.04 -15.70
CA TRP A 72 -17.06 -18.67 -16.89
C TRP A 72 -16.00 -17.60 -16.59
N LEU A 73 -16.34 -16.60 -15.76
CA LEU A 73 -15.41 -15.57 -15.31
C LEU A 73 -14.36 -16.13 -14.33
N GLU A 74 -14.76 -17.02 -13.42
CA GLU A 74 -13.90 -17.62 -12.40
C GLU A 74 -12.83 -18.54 -13.01
N GLU A 75 -13.22 -19.37 -14.00
CA GLU A 75 -12.33 -20.25 -14.75
C GLU A 75 -11.24 -19.49 -15.54
N ARG A 76 -11.47 -18.21 -15.85
CA ARG A 76 -10.61 -17.34 -16.67
C ARG A 76 -9.90 -16.24 -15.88
N THR A 77 -9.88 -16.35 -14.56
CA THR A 77 -9.17 -15.41 -13.68
C THR A 77 -7.68 -15.32 -13.99
N SER A 78 -7.07 -16.40 -14.51
CA SER A 78 -5.65 -16.45 -14.88
C SER A 78 -5.32 -15.97 -16.31
N ASP A 79 -6.31 -15.62 -17.11
CA ASP A 79 -6.10 -15.25 -18.52
C ASP A 79 -5.34 -13.91 -18.63
N ILE A 80 -4.46 -13.79 -19.63
CA ILE A 80 -3.52 -12.67 -19.78
C ILE A 80 -3.75 -11.96 -21.13
N GLY A 81 -3.47 -10.66 -21.19
CA GLY A 81 -3.52 -9.89 -22.43
C GLY A 81 -4.95 -9.72 -22.95
N GLU A 82 -5.17 -10.01 -24.23
CA GLU A 82 -6.48 -9.82 -24.88
C GLU A 82 -7.61 -10.62 -24.20
N GLU A 83 -7.32 -11.80 -23.68
CA GLU A 83 -8.33 -12.62 -22.98
C GLU A 83 -8.76 -11.96 -21.65
N SER A 84 -7.85 -11.29 -20.94
CA SER A 84 -8.17 -10.48 -19.76
C SER A 84 -9.07 -9.28 -20.12
N ASN A 85 -8.77 -8.60 -21.24
CA ASN A 85 -9.59 -7.49 -21.74
C ASN A 85 -11.02 -7.97 -22.08
N VAL A 86 -11.14 -9.16 -22.70
CA VAL A 86 -12.44 -9.77 -22.98
C VAL A 86 -13.19 -10.08 -21.67
N ARG A 87 -12.52 -10.65 -20.67
CA ARG A 87 -13.11 -10.93 -19.35
C ARG A 87 -13.62 -9.66 -18.66
N GLU A 88 -12.84 -8.58 -18.64
CA GLU A 88 -13.26 -7.29 -18.09
C GLU A 88 -14.42 -6.67 -18.88
N SER A 89 -14.40 -6.83 -20.21
CA SER A 89 -15.50 -6.41 -21.08
C SER A 89 -16.79 -7.18 -20.76
N VAL A 90 -16.74 -8.51 -20.60
CA VAL A 90 -17.89 -9.34 -20.20
C VAL A 90 -18.47 -8.84 -18.87
N LEU A 91 -17.61 -8.65 -17.86
CA LEU A 91 -18.00 -8.17 -16.54
C LEU A 91 -18.71 -6.80 -16.62
N SER A 92 -18.11 -5.82 -17.31
CA SER A 92 -18.65 -4.47 -17.44
C SER A 92 -19.94 -4.41 -18.26
N VAL A 93 -20.07 -5.22 -19.33
CA VAL A 93 -21.29 -5.30 -20.15
C VAL A 93 -22.46 -5.85 -19.36
N HIS A 94 -22.25 -6.93 -18.59
CA HIS A 94 -23.31 -7.52 -17.77
C HIS A 94 -23.68 -6.63 -16.57
N ALA A 95 -22.69 -6.03 -15.90
CA ALA A 95 -22.95 -5.04 -14.86
C ALA A 95 -23.72 -3.84 -15.41
N GLY A 96 -23.32 -3.30 -16.56
CA GLY A 96 -24.00 -2.21 -17.24
C GLY A 96 -25.45 -2.56 -17.62
N PHE A 97 -25.70 -3.80 -18.04
CA PHE A 97 -27.07 -4.29 -18.26
C PHE A 97 -27.89 -4.32 -16.97
N LEU A 98 -27.36 -4.92 -15.90
CA LEU A 98 -28.06 -5.02 -14.62
C LEU A 98 -28.36 -3.64 -14.04
N ILE A 99 -27.42 -2.69 -14.15
CA ILE A 99 -27.64 -1.31 -13.70
C ILE A 99 -28.82 -0.71 -14.47
N LYS A 100 -28.84 -0.80 -15.82
CA LYS A 100 -29.98 -0.31 -16.63
C LYS A 100 -31.29 -1.02 -16.28
N SER A 101 -31.27 -2.32 -16.00
CA SER A 101 -32.48 -3.10 -15.69
C SER A 101 -33.13 -2.73 -14.37
N MET A 102 -32.46 -2.00 -13.48
CA MET A 102 -33.08 -1.46 -12.26
C MET A 102 -34.16 -0.40 -12.57
N SER A 103 -34.17 0.18 -13.77
CA SER A 103 -35.21 1.13 -14.18
C SER A 103 -36.43 0.47 -14.85
N GLN A 104 -36.54 -0.85 -14.83
CA GLN A 104 -37.70 -1.56 -15.40
C GLN A 104 -38.97 -1.27 -14.59
N ARG A 105 -40.12 -1.29 -15.27
CA ARG A 105 -41.44 -1.08 -14.62
C ARG A 105 -41.85 -2.28 -13.75
N ASP A 106 -41.46 -3.48 -14.15
CA ASP A 106 -41.72 -4.70 -13.41
C ASP A 106 -40.87 -4.76 -12.13
N GLU A 107 -41.52 -4.86 -10.98
CA GLU A 107 -40.87 -4.87 -9.66
C GLU A 107 -40.01 -6.11 -9.45
N HIS A 108 -40.47 -7.29 -9.90
CA HIS A 108 -39.73 -8.54 -9.77
C HIS A 108 -38.43 -8.51 -10.58
N VAL A 109 -38.48 -7.97 -11.80
CA VAL A 109 -37.29 -7.78 -12.65
C VAL A 109 -36.29 -6.80 -12.02
N ARG A 110 -36.78 -5.72 -11.41
CA ARG A 110 -35.95 -4.73 -10.73
C ARG A 110 -35.26 -5.32 -9.50
N ASP A 111 -36.00 -6.03 -8.64
CA ASP A 111 -35.45 -6.67 -7.45
C ASP A 111 -34.44 -7.76 -7.80
N LEU A 112 -34.73 -8.54 -8.84
CA LEU A 112 -33.80 -9.53 -9.38
C LEU A 112 -32.52 -8.85 -9.88
N SER A 113 -32.62 -7.73 -10.59
CA SER A 113 -31.46 -6.97 -11.07
C SER A 113 -30.57 -6.50 -9.93
N VAL A 114 -31.16 -5.94 -8.87
CA VAL A 114 -30.42 -5.49 -7.67
C VAL A 114 -29.72 -6.67 -6.98
N LYS A 115 -30.41 -7.81 -6.86
CA LYS A 115 -29.85 -9.02 -6.24
C LYS A 115 -28.65 -9.55 -7.03
N LEU A 116 -28.79 -9.70 -8.35
CA LEU A 116 -27.70 -10.18 -9.20
C LEU A 116 -26.53 -9.20 -9.26
N LEU A 117 -26.80 -7.90 -9.29
CA LEU A 117 -25.76 -6.87 -9.26
C LEU A 117 -24.98 -6.88 -7.93
N THR A 118 -25.67 -7.14 -6.82
CA THR A 118 -25.04 -7.27 -5.50
C THR A 118 -24.14 -8.51 -5.43
N GLN A 119 -24.63 -9.65 -5.93
CA GLN A 119 -23.80 -10.87 -6.03
C GLN A 119 -22.60 -10.67 -6.95
N LEU A 120 -22.76 -9.93 -8.05
CA LEU A 120 -21.70 -9.65 -9.01
C LEU A 120 -20.57 -8.84 -8.37
N LYS A 121 -20.90 -7.74 -7.68
CA LYS A 121 -19.90 -6.86 -7.04
C LYS A 121 -19.22 -7.50 -5.82
N GLU A 122 -19.90 -8.42 -5.13
CA GLU A 122 -19.30 -9.18 -4.02
C GLU A 122 -18.31 -10.23 -4.51
N LYS A 123 -18.63 -10.92 -5.62
CA LYS A 123 -17.75 -11.95 -6.20
C LYS A 123 -16.61 -11.36 -7.04
N PHE A 124 -16.86 -10.25 -7.73
CA PHE A 124 -15.90 -9.56 -8.59
C PHE A 124 -15.82 -8.05 -8.23
N PRO A 125 -15.10 -7.70 -7.14
CA PRO A 125 -15.01 -6.32 -6.67
C PRO A 125 -14.50 -5.31 -7.70
N GLN A 126 -13.72 -5.75 -8.69
CA GLN A 126 -13.16 -4.88 -9.72
C GLN A 126 -14.19 -4.16 -10.58
N VAL A 127 -15.44 -4.65 -10.62
CA VAL A 127 -16.55 -3.93 -11.25
C VAL A 127 -16.79 -2.56 -10.61
N LEU A 128 -16.47 -2.40 -9.32
CA LEU A 128 -16.77 -1.20 -8.54
C LEU A 128 -16.04 0.04 -9.05
N TRP A 129 -14.82 -0.13 -9.56
CA TRP A 129 -13.97 0.93 -10.10
C TRP A 129 -13.81 0.85 -11.62
N ASN A 130 -14.68 0.11 -12.31
CA ASN A 130 -14.75 0.19 -13.77
C ASN A 130 -15.41 1.53 -14.18
N SER A 131 -14.68 2.33 -14.97
CA SER A 131 -15.09 3.69 -15.34
C SER A 131 -16.46 3.74 -16.04
N SER A 132 -16.74 2.77 -16.92
CA SER A 132 -18.00 2.68 -17.65
C SER A 132 -19.19 2.36 -16.74
N CYS A 133 -18.98 1.47 -15.76
CA CYS A 133 -20.02 1.10 -14.79
C CYS A 133 -20.33 2.26 -13.84
N LEU A 134 -19.30 2.93 -13.32
CA LEU A 134 -19.47 4.09 -12.44
C LEU A 134 -20.15 5.25 -13.18
N ASP A 135 -19.70 5.58 -14.39
CA ASP A 135 -20.32 6.63 -15.22
C ASP A 135 -21.80 6.32 -15.47
N LEU A 136 -22.11 5.08 -15.84
CA LEU A 136 -23.47 4.66 -16.12
C LEU A 136 -24.36 4.72 -14.86
N LEU A 137 -23.83 4.34 -13.70
CA LEU A 137 -24.53 4.43 -12.42
C LEU A 137 -24.84 5.90 -12.07
N LEU A 138 -23.85 6.79 -12.19
CA LEU A 138 -24.00 8.22 -11.91
C LEU A 138 -24.96 8.91 -12.90
N ILE A 139 -24.90 8.56 -14.18
CA ILE A 139 -25.86 9.06 -15.18
C ILE A 139 -27.28 8.58 -14.85
N SER A 140 -27.42 7.32 -14.42
CA SER A 140 -28.72 6.70 -14.16
C SER A 140 -29.41 7.23 -12.90
N VAL A 141 -28.66 7.79 -11.93
CA VAL A 141 -29.23 8.51 -10.77
C VAL A 141 -30.13 9.67 -11.22
N HIS A 142 -29.79 10.31 -12.33
CA HIS A 142 -30.56 11.44 -12.84
C HIS A 142 -31.55 11.05 -13.94
N ASN A 143 -31.31 9.94 -14.65
CA ASN A 143 -31.92 9.66 -15.95
C ASN A 143 -33.39 10.09 -16.03
N GLU A 144 -33.64 10.97 -17.00
CA GLU A 144 -34.95 11.30 -17.52
C GLU A 144 -35.64 10.02 -17.99
N LEU A 145 -36.41 9.38 -17.10
CA LEU A 145 -37.37 8.32 -17.45
C LEU A 145 -38.52 8.84 -18.36
N THR A 146 -38.40 10.05 -18.90
CA THR A 146 -39.38 10.86 -19.63
C THR A 146 -39.39 10.62 -21.15
N SER A 147 -38.90 9.49 -21.66
CA SER A 147 -39.14 9.13 -23.08
C SER A 147 -40.48 8.41 -23.33
N GLY A 148 -41.27 8.15 -22.28
CA GLY A 148 -42.64 7.62 -22.40
C GLY A 148 -43.71 8.70 -22.15
N PRO A 149 -44.78 8.77 -22.96
CA PRO A 149 -45.77 9.86 -22.92
C PRO A 149 -46.63 9.91 -21.64
N VAL A 150 -46.46 8.97 -20.71
CA VAL A 150 -47.09 8.95 -19.37
C VAL A 150 -46.09 8.31 -18.40
N SER A 151 -45.39 9.13 -17.62
CA SER A 151 -44.52 8.67 -16.52
C SER A 151 -45.14 9.07 -15.20
N ASP A 152 -45.56 8.08 -14.40
CA ASP A 152 -46.07 8.28 -13.04
C ASP A 152 -44.97 8.91 -12.16
N PRO A 153 -45.19 10.11 -11.59
CA PRO A 153 -44.21 10.78 -10.73
C PRO A 153 -43.78 9.93 -9.53
N ALA A 154 -44.68 9.10 -8.98
CA ALA A 154 -44.37 8.24 -7.83
C ALA A 154 -43.35 7.16 -8.21
N TRP A 155 -43.57 6.47 -9.33
CA TRP A 155 -42.62 5.48 -9.84
C TRP A 155 -41.24 6.10 -10.16
N VAL A 156 -41.20 7.27 -10.79
CA VAL A 156 -39.93 7.98 -11.07
C VAL A 156 -39.18 8.30 -9.78
N ALA A 157 -39.89 8.72 -8.73
CA ALA A 157 -39.28 8.98 -7.42
C ALA A 157 -38.73 7.69 -6.78
N THR A 158 -39.45 6.55 -6.88
CA THR A 158 -38.99 5.25 -6.38
C THR A 158 -37.74 4.76 -7.11
N ILE A 159 -37.69 4.90 -8.43
CA ILE A 159 -36.50 4.51 -9.21
C ILE A 159 -35.31 5.40 -8.83
N ARG A 160 -35.52 6.72 -8.73
CA ARG A 160 -34.47 7.67 -8.32
C ARG A 160 -33.90 7.34 -6.95
N SER A 161 -34.75 7.08 -5.95
CA SER A 161 -34.29 6.73 -4.60
C SER A 161 -33.54 5.39 -4.57
N LEU A 162 -33.97 4.42 -5.38
CA LEU A 162 -33.25 3.15 -5.54
C LEU A 162 -31.84 3.37 -6.11
N TYR A 163 -31.70 4.12 -7.21
CA TYR A 163 -30.39 4.43 -7.79
C TYR A 163 -29.50 5.21 -6.83
N GLN A 164 -30.03 6.19 -6.10
CA GLN A 164 -29.26 6.93 -5.09
C GLN A 164 -28.74 6.00 -3.99
N LYS A 165 -29.58 5.07 -3.49
CA LYS A 165 -29.17 4.09 -2.50
C LYS A 165 -28.05 3.18 -3.03
N ILE A 166 -28.25 2.58 -4.20
CA ILE A 166 -27.28 1.65 -4.80
C ILE A 166 -25.98 2.37 -5.15
N ALA A 167 -26.05 3.58 -5.70
CA ALA A 167 -24.87 4.39 -6.00
C ALA A 167 -24.07 4.75 -4.74
N ARG A 168 -24.74 5.06 -3.63
CA ARG A 168 -24.07 5.32 -2.34
C ARG A 168 -23.34 4.09 -1.82
N GLU A 169 -24.00 2.94 -1.81
CA GLU A 169 -23.39 1.68 -1.39
C GLU A 169 -22.22 1.29 -2.30
N TRP A 170 -22.37 1.51 -3.61
CA TRP A 170 -21.35 1.24 -4.61
C TRP A 170 -20.11 2.11 -4.38
N ILE A 171 -20.27 3.42 -4.25
CA ILE A 171 -19.17 4.37 -4.05
C ILE A 171 -18.50 4.14 -2.69
N THR A 172 -19.28 3.92 -1.64
CA THR A 172 -18.74 3.60 -0.30
C THR A 172 -17.91 2.31 -0.34
N SER A 173 -18.40 1.29 -1.05
CA SER A 173 -17.66 0.05 -1.23
C SER A 173 -16.40 0.25 -2.08
N ALA A 174 -16.49 0.97 -3.20
CA ALA A 174 -15.36 1.25 -4.08
C ALA A 174 -14.23 1.98 -3.34
N LEU A 175 -14.58 3.05 -2.61
CA LEU A 175 -13.63 3.81 -1.79
C LEU A 175 -13.03 2.99 -0.63
N SER A 176 -13.70 1.93 -0.18
CA SER A 176 -13.16 1.07 0.87
C SER A 176 -12.03 0.15 0.37
N TYR A 177 -12.09 -0.25 -0.90
CA TYR A 177 -11.10 -1.11 -1.56
C TYR A 177 -10.00 -0.30 -2.24
N ALA A 178 -10.38 0.71 -3.02
CA ALA A 178 -9.44 1.51 -3.82
C ALA A 178 -9.80 3.01 -3.74
N PRO A 179 -9.56 3.68 -2.60
CA PRO A 179 -9.91 5.07 -2.40
C PRO A 179 -9.24 6.06 -3.37
N CYS A 180 -7.94 5.95 -3.67
CA CYS A 180 -7.26 6.85 -4.60
C CYS A 180 -7.84 6.70 -6.01
N THR A 181 -7.97 5.46 -6.48
CA THR A 181 -8.52 5.16 -7.80
C THR A 181 -9.97 5.64 -7.93
N THR A 182 -10.82 5.36 -6.93
CA THR A 182 -12.22 5.79 -6.94
C THR A 182 -12.35 7.32 -6.92
N GLN A 183 -11.52 8.02 -6.13
CA GLN A 183 -11.46 9.49 -6.12
C GLN A 183 -11.10 10.04 -7.50
N GLY A 184 -10.08 9.49 -8.14
CA GLY A 184 -9.67 9.89 -9.48
C GLY A 184 -10.77 9.74 -10.53
N LEU A 185 -11.51 8.61 -10.50
CA LEU A 185 -12.63 8.36 -11.41
C LEU A 185 -13.81 9.32 -11.18
N ILE A 186 -14.15 9.61 -9.91
CA ILE A 186 -15.20 10.59 -9.58
C ILE A 186 -14.82 11.98 -10.08
N GLN A 187 -13.57 12.41 -9.84
CA GLN A 187 -13.08 13.69 -10.34
C GLN A 187 -13.12 13.77 -11.86
N GLU A 188 -12.71 12.71 -12.56
CA GLU A 188 -12.72 12.64 -14.02
C GLU A 188 -14.15 12.69 -14.57
N ASN A 189 -15.13 12.09 -13.88
CA ASN A 189 -16.54 12.19 -14.25
C ASN A 189 -17.02 13.66 -14.29
N PHE A 190 -16.58 14.49 -13.33
CA PHE A 190 -16.85 15.92 -13.30
C PHE A 190 -16.10 16.72 -14.37
N CYS A 191 -14.94 16.25 -14.84
CA CYS A 191 -14.14 16.91 -15.87
C CYS A 191 -14.66 16.71 -17.31
N LYS A 192 -15.39 15.63 -17.59
CA LYS A 192 -15.88 15.31 -18.95
C LYS A 192 -16.80 16.42 -19.50
N PRO A 193 -16.55 16.95 -20.72
CA PRO A 193 -17.26 18.10 -21.27
C PRO A 193 -18.76 17.84 -21.39
N SER A 194 -19.54 18.74 -20.77
CA SER A 194 -20.99 18.69 -20.71
C SER A 194 -21.63 18.97 -22.07
N GLY A 195 -22.42 18.04 -22.60
CA GLY A 195 -23.55 18.43 -23.43
C GLY A 195 -24.56 19.24 -22.61
N ALA A 196 -25.40 20.05 -23.25
CA ALA A 196 -26.40 20.92 -22.62
C ALA A 196 -27.41 20.20 -21.67
N GLN A 197 -27.39 18.87 -21.63
CA GLN A 197 -28.25 18.04 -20.79
C GLN A 197 -27.72 17.81 -19.35
N ARG A 198 -26.44 18.10 -19.03
CA ARG A 198 -25.81 17.69 -17.74
C ARG A 198 -25.90 18.65 -16.55
N THR A 199 -26.34 19.91 -16.72
CA THR A 199 -26.34 20.91 -15.63
C THR A 199 -27.26 20.54 -14.45
N GLN A 200 -28.34 19.79 -14.71
CA GLN A 200 -29.26 19.31 -13.68
C GLN A 200 -28.79 17.99 -13.03
N HIS A 201 -28.01 17.17 -13.75
CA HIS A 201 -27.37 15.94 -13.25
C HIS A 201 -26.35 16.22 -12.13
N THR A 202 -25.62 17.34 -12.24
CA THR A 202 -24.55 17.68 -11.29
C THR A 202 -25.12 17.92 -9.89
N ALA A 203 -26.31 18.51 -9.73
CA ALA A 203 -26.89 18.80 -8.42
C ALA A 203 -27.25 17.53 -7.61
N ASP A 204 -27.81 16.51 -8.27
CA ASP A 204 -28.19 15.24 -7.62
C ASP A 204 -26.97 14.39 -7.27
N VAL A 205 -25.97 14.35 -8.15
CA VAL A 205 -24.68 13.70 -7.88
C VAL A 205 -23.95 14.41 -6.73
N VAL A 206 -24.02 15.74 -6.70
CA VAL A 206 -23.49 16.55 -5.59
C VAL A 206 -24.20 16.19 -4.28
N SER A 207 -25.53 16.12 -4.27
CA SER A 207 -26.29 15.68 -3.09
C SER A 207 -25.87 14.29 -2.62
N LEU A 208 -25.76 13.32 -3.53
CA LEU A 208 -25.35 11.95 -3.23
C LEU A 208 -23.98 11.88 -2.56
N LEU A 209 -22.99 12.58 -3.12
CA LEU A 209 -21.62 12.59 -2.62
C LEU A 209 -21.48 13.38 -1.31
N SER A 210 -22.36 14.38 -1.05
CA SER A 210 -22.33 15.18 0.19
C SER A 210 -22.51 14.33 1.46
N GLU A 211 -23.19 13.19 1.33
CA GLU A 211 -23.52 12.30 2.43
C GLU A 211 -22.49 11.19 2.64
N ILE A 212 -21.50 11.06 1.75
CA ILE A 212 -20.44 10.04 1.84
C ILE A 212 -19.24 10.63 2.59
N ARG A 213 -19.03 10.14 3.82
CA ARG A 213 -17.86 10.43 4.65
C ARG A 213 -17.16 9.13 4.99
N ILE A 214 -15.86 9.05 4.72
CA ILE A 214 -15.06 7.88 5.09
C ILE A 214 -14.08 8.30 6.16
N CYS A 215 -14.25 7.70 7.34
CA CYS A 215 -13.38 7.92 8.49
C CYS A 215 -12.48 6.70 8.71
N ILE A 216 -11.26 6.94 9.14
CA ILE A 216 -10.36 5.86 9.57
C ILE A 216 -10.92 5.20 10.83
N GLY A 217 -11.12 3.88 10.81
CA GLY A 217 -11.42 3.06 12.01
C GLY A 217 -12.85 3.09 12.57
N LYS A 218 -13.78 3.88 11.99
CA LYS A 218 -15.19 3.95 12.44
C LYS A 218 -16.21 3.40 11.44
N ASN A 219 -15.77 2.83 10.33
CA ASN A 219 -16.68 2.30 9.31
C ASN A 219 -16.98 0.83 9.62
N ASP A 220 -18.26 0.47 9.71
CA ASP A 220 -18.77 -0.88 9.94
C ASP A 220 -18.57 -1.78 8.69
N TRP A 221 -17.33 -1.97 8.27
CA TRP A 221 -17.00 -2.89 7.19
C TRP A 221 -16.73 -4.29 7.76
N ASN A 222 -17.25 -5.32 7.10
CA ASN A 222 -16.92 -6.70 7.44
C ASN A 222 -15.46 -6.97 7.08
N GLY A 223 -14.57 -6.89 8.07
CA GLY A 223 -13.14 -7.17 7.94
C GLY A 223 -12.27 -5.95 7.60
N ILE A 224 -10.95 -6.18 7.57
CA ILE A 224 -9.97 -5.16 7.22
C ILE A 224 -9.96 -4.96 5.70
N ARG A 225 -10.23 -3.73 5.26
CA ARG A 225 -10.12 -3.28 3.87
C ARG A 225 -8.94 -2.33 3.71
N THR A 226 -8.58 -2.03 2.46
CA THR A 226 -7.46 -1.15 2.10
C THR A 226 -7.56 0.24 2.75
N ALA A 227 -8.75 0.83 2.81
CA ALA A 227 -8.96 2.14 3.46
C ALA A 227 -8.82 2.10 5.00
N ASN A 228 -8.68 0.94 5.64
CA ASN A 228 -8.30 0.88 7.05
C ASN A 228 -6.82 1.22 7.26
N ILE A 229 -5.98 1.12 6.23
CA ILE A 229 -4.54 1.37 6.30
C ILE A 229 -4.30 2.90 6.30
N PRO A 230 -3.69 3.48 7.35
CA PRO A 230 -3.50 4.94 7.45
C PRO A 230 -2.76 5.54 6.25
N ALA A 231 -1.70 4.87 5.78
CA ALA A 231 -0.94 5.29 4.61
C ALA A 231 -1.82 5.48 3.36
N VAL A 232 -2.72 4.53 3.09
CA VAL A 232 -3.65 4.58 1.95
C VAL A 232 -4.59 5.77 2.07
N MET A 233 -5.10 6.05 3.27
CA MET A 233 -6.01 7.19 3.48
C MET A 233 -5.29 8.54 3.39
N ASP A 234 -4.03 8.62 3.83
CA ASP A 234 -3.18 9.78 3.59
C ASP A 234 -2.95 9.99 2.07
N SER A 235 -2.71 8.92 1.30
CA SER A 235 -2.60 8.98 -0.16
C SER A 235 -3.91 9.35 -0.84
N ALA A 236 -5.05 8.90 -0.32
CA ALA A 236 -6.37 9.24 -0.83
C ALA A 236 -6.69 10.72 -0.63
N ALA A 237 -6.29 11.30 0.50
CA ALA A 237 -6.37 12.74 0.74
C ALA A 237 -5.47 13.53 -0.23
N ALA A 238 -4.27 13.04 -0.52
CA ALA A 238 -3.39 13.63 -1.52
C ALA A 238 -4.01 13.56 -2.94
N ALA A 239 -4.54 12.40 -3.32
CA ALA A 239 -5.25 12.19 -4.57
C ALA A 239 -6.49 13.07 -4.72
N SER A 240 -7.14 13.43 -3.61
CA SER A 240 -8.30 14.33 -3.62
C SER A 240 -7.91 15.81 -3.77
N GLY A 241 -6.62 16.14 -3.65
CA GLY A 241 -6.13 17.52 -3.71
C GLY A 241 -6.45 18.35 -2.47
N ALA A 242 -6.88 17.72 -1.37
CA ALA A 242 -7.15 18.40 -0.10
C ALA A 242 -5.83 18.83 0.58
N ARG A 243 -5.78 20.06 1.12
CA ARG A 243 -4.67 20.49 1.98
C ARG A 243 -4.87 19.97 3.40
N LYS A 244 -3.81 19.46 4.03
CA LYS A 244 -3.81 18.95 5.41
C LYS A 244 -4.01 20.08 6.43
N GLU A 245 -5.24 20.34 6.84
CA GLU A 245 -5.53 21.19 8.01
C GLU A 245 -6.26 20.45 9.15
N ALA A 246 -6.72 19.22 8.95
CA ALA A 246 -7.48 18.48 9.97
C ALA A 246 -6.68 17.32 10.61
N PRO A 247 -6.70 17.19 11.95
CA PRO A 247 -6.03 16.09 12.67
C PRO A 247 -6.69 14.72 12.45
N ASP A 248 -8.00 14.71 12.17
CA ASP A 248 -8.78 13.51 11.84
C ASP A 248 -8.98 13.46 10.32
N ILE A 249 -8.35 12.51 9.62
CA ILE A 249 -8.52 12.33 8.17
C ILE A 249 -9.92 11.76 7.92
N THR A 250 -10.89 12.66 7.84
CA THR A 250 -12.21 12.39 7.29
C THR A 250 -12.15 12.73 5.82
N LEU A 251 -12.26 11.72 4.95
CA LEU A 251 -12.34 11.96 3.52
C LEU A 251 -13.75 12.45 3.19
N GLU A 252 -13.90 13.77 3.04
CA GLU A 252 -15.11 14.39 2.50
C GLU A 252 -15.07 14.29 0.97
N VAL A 253 -15.79 13.30 0.43
CA VAL A 253 -15.69 12.93 -0.98
C VAL A 253 -16.18 14.05 -1.91
N LEU A 254 -17.28 14.72 -1.56
CA LEU A 254 -17.85 15.76 -2.41
C LEU A 254 -16.97 17.01 -2.51
N SER A 255 -16.63 17.63 -1.37
CA SER A 255 -15.97 18.93 -1.33
C SER A 255 -14.62 18.86 -2.05
N THR A 256 -13.90 17.78 -1.83
CA THR A 256 -12.60 17.53 -2.47
C THR A 256 -12.72 17.19 -3.95
N ALA A 257 -13.68 16.35 -4.35
CA ALA A 257 -13.87 15.98 -5.76
C ALA A 257 -14.24 17.19 -6.65
N VAL A 258 -15.17 18.05 -6.20
CA VAL A 258 -15.59 19.23 -6.97
C VAL A 258 -14.46 20.25 -7.11
N VAL A 259 -13.76 20.53 -6.00
CA VAL A 259 -12.63 21.47 -6.00
C VAL A 259 -11.51 20.96 -6.91
N SER A 260 -11.13 19.69 -6.78
CA SER A 260 -10.09 19.09 -7.61
C SER A 260 -10.48 19.08 -9.09
N ALA A 261 -11.70 18.64 -9.43
CA ALA A 261 -12.16 18.64 -10.82
C ALA A 261 -12.16 20.04 -11.43
N THR A 262 -12.56 21.06 -10.67
CA THR A 262 -12.51 22.46 -11.11
C THR A 262 -11.06 22.89 -11.43
N VAL A 263 -10.11 22.56 -10.56
CA VAL A 263 -8.69 22.86 -10.78
C VAL A 263 -8.15 22.13 -12.02
N LYS A 264 -8.49 20.85 -12.21
CA LYS A 264 -8.11 20.07 -13.40
C LYS A 264 -8.65 20.70 -14.69
N CYS A 265 -9.94 21.07 -14.69
CA CYS A 265 -10.58 21.74 -15.82
C CYS A 265 -9.92 23.09 -16.13
N ASN A 266 -9.54 23.86 -15.11
CA ASN A 266 -8.84 25.13 -15.30
C ASN A 266 -7.51 24.93 -16.02
N HIS A 267 -6.68 23.98 -15.57
CA HIS A 267 -5.40 23.68 -16.23
C HIS A 267 -5.57 23.10 -17.64
N ALA A 268 -6.57 22.24 -17.86
CA ALA A 268 -6.91 21.78 -19.21
C ALA A 268 -7.34 22.94 -20.12
N GLY A 269 -8.13 23.89 -19.59
CA GLY A 269 -8.54 25.11 -20.29
C GLY A 269 -7.38 26.06 -20.58
N GLU A 270 -6.42 26.19 -19.65
CA GLU A 270 -5.19 26.95 -19.84
C GLU A 270 -4.39 26.42 -21.03
N ILE A 271 -4.15 25.10 -21.09
CA ILE A 271 -3.42 24.47 -22.20
C ILE A 271 -4.18 24.61 -23.52
N ALA A 272 -5.49 24.35 -23.54
CA ALA A 272 -6.31 24.55 -24.73
C ALA A 272 -6.28 26.01 -25.23
N GLY A 273 -6.29 26.97 -24.29
CA GLY A 273 -6.12 28.40 -24.55
C GLY A 273 -4.75 28.73 -25.14
N MET A 274 -3.68 28.19 -24.55
CA MET A 274 -2.31 28.36 -25.07
C MET A 274 -2.16 27.78 -26.48
N ARG A 275 -2.73 26.59 -26.76
CA ARG A 275 -2.73 25.97 -28.09
C ARG A 275 -3.44 26.85 -29.12
N ARG A 276 -4.62 27.38 -28.76
CA ARG A 276 -5.40 28.28 -29.63
C ARG A 276 -4.68 29.61 -29.88
N LEU A 277 -4.03 30.17 -28.88
CA LEU A 277 -3.23 31.39 -29.03
C LEU A 277 -2.00 31.17 -29.91
N PHE A 278 -1.31 30.04 -29.73
CA PHE A 278 -0.15 29.67 -30.54
C PHE A 278 -0.52 29.46 -32.01
N SER A 279 -1.67 28.81 -32.29
CA SER A 279 -2.16 28.66 -33.65
C SER A 279 -2.61 29.98 -34.28
N THR A 280 -3.20 30.88 -33.49
CA THR A 280 -3.61 32.22 -33.95
C THR A 280 -2.41 33.14 -34.23
N MET A 281 -1.32 33.00 -33.46
CA MET A 281 -0.08 33.77 -33.64
C MET A 281 0.87 33.20 -34.72
N GLY A 282 0.49 32.12 -35.41
CA GLY A 282 1.24 31.58 -36.56
C GLY A 282 2.47 30.74 -36.21
N GLY A 283 2.58 30.22 -34.98
CA GLY A 283 3.81 29.59 -34.49
C GLY A 283 4.95 30.61 -34.31
N LEU A 284 5.93 30.34 -33.46
CA LEU A 284 7.03 31.29 -33.19
C LEU A 284 7.93 31.47 -34.43
N ASN A 285 7.53 32.34 -35.36
CA ASN A 285 8.39 32.90 -36.41
C ASN A 285 9.03 34.22 -35.93
N MET A 286 9.55 34.24 -34.71
CA MET A 286 10.31 35.37 -34.14
C MET A 286 11.81 35.15 -34.30
N GLY A 287 12.24 34.92 -35.53
CA GLY A 287 13.62 35.09 -35.96
C GLY A 287 13.66 36.18 -37.01
N VAL A 288 14.07 37.40 -36.63
CA VAL A 288 14.47 38.43 -37.59
C VAL A 288 15.72 37.92 -38.29
N SER A 289 15.57 37.18 -39.38
CA SER A 289 16.67 36.94 -40.30
C SER A 289 16.81 38.19 -41.17
N PRO A 290 18.02 38.77 -41.33
CA PRO A 290 18.25 39.83 -42.29
C PRO A 290 17.90 39.31 -43.70
N PRO A 291 17.46 40.19 -44.63
CA PRO A 291 17.01 39.78 -45.94
C PRO A 291 18.21 39.20 -46.71
N GLY A 292 18.29 37.86 -46.83
CA GLY A 292 19.37 37.22 -47.59
C GLY A 292 19.62 35.73 -47.38
N THR A 293 19.11 35.10 -46.32
CA THR A 293 19.39 33.66 -46.08
C THR A 293 18.11 32.88 -45.92
N GLN A 294 17.70 32.16 -46.98
CA GLN A 294 16.72 31.09 -46.87
C GLN A 294 17.34 29.91 -46.12
N SER A 295 17.20 29.89 -44.79
CA SER A 295 17.24 28.64 -44.04
C SER A 295 15.80 28.27 -43.67
N GLY A 296 15.21 27.34 -44.41
CA GLY A 296 13.91 26.79 -44.10
C GLY A 296 13.96 25.99 -42.79
N GLN A 297 13.72 26.66 -41.66
CA GLN A 297 13.31 25.97 -40.44
C GLN A 297 11.79 25.72 -40.57
N ALA A 298 11.40 24.45 -40.52
CA ALA A 298 10.00 24.07 -40.46
C ALA A 298 9.34 24.73 -39.24
N PRO A 299 8.06 25.15 -39.32
CA PRO A 299 7.36 25.74 -38.18
C PRO A 299 7.38 24.78 -36.99
N GLN A 300 7.92 25.23 -35.86
CA GLN A 300 7.95 24.44 -34.62
C GLN A 300 6.52 24.16 -34.14
N SER A 301 6.25 22.90 -33.84
CA SER A 301 4.94 22.48 -33.34
C SER A 301 4.70 23.00 -31.91
N PHE A 302 3.45 23.31 -31.56
CA PHE A 302 3.07 23.72 -30.20
C PHE A 302 3.57 22.72 -29.16
N ASP A 303 3.34 21.43 -29.41
CA ASP A 303 3.69 20.35 -28.51
C ASP A 303 5.20 20.30 -28.26
N GLU A 304 6.04 20.47 -29.29
CA GLU A 304 7.50 20.48 -29.13
C GLU A 304 8.00 21.63 -28.24
N VAL A 305 7.47 22.84 -28.44
CA VAL A 305 7.86 24.02 -27.65
C VAL A 305 7.44 23.86 -26.19
N PHE A 306 6.20 23.47 -25.94
CA PHE A 306 5.69 23.40 -24.58
C PHE A 306 6.16 22.15 -23.83
N LEU A 307 6.34 21.00 -24.51
CA LEU A 307 6.98 19.83 -23.91
C LEU A 307 8.40 20.17 -23.45
N SER A 308 9.21 20.79 -24.32
CA SER A 308 10.58 21.18 -23.94
C SER A 308 10.62 22.19 -22.80
N LYS A 309 9.66 23.13 -22.75
CA LYS A 309 9.52 24.09 -21.64
C LYS A 309 9.24 23.38 -20.32
N PHE A 310 8.22 22.52 -20.25
CA PHE A 310 7.86 21.83 -19.00
C PHE A 310 8.95 20.84 -18.55
N VAL A 311 9.60 20.15 -19.49
CA VAL A 311 10.77 19.30 -19.19
C VAL A 311 11.87 20.11 -18.50
N ARG A 312 12.24 21.29 -19.02
CA ARG A 312 13.25 22.15 -18.38
C ARG A 312 12.83 22.63 -16.99
N LEU A 313 11.59 23.11 -16.84
CA LEU A 313 11.09 23.58 -15.54
C LEU A 313 11.11 22.48 -14.48
N LEU A 314 10.71 21.26 -14.84
CA LEU A 314 10.75 20.12 -13.90
C LEU A 314 12.17 19.70 -13.55
N GLN A 315 13.12 19.80 -14.48
CA GLN A 315 14.55 19.58 -14.21
C GLN A 315 15.12 20.64 -13.26
N ASP A 316 14.73 21.91 -13.43
CA ASP A 316 15.17 23.00 -12.56
C ASP A 316 14.72 22.80 -11.10
N PHE A 317 13.51 22.26 -10.88
CA PHE A 317 13.05 21.90 -9.52
C PHE A 317 13.94 20.84 -8.86
N VAL A 318 14.39 19.83 -9.62
CA VAL A 318 15.29 18.78 -9.08
C VAL A 318 16.62 19.38 -8.65
N VAL A 319 17.22 20.22 -9.49
CA VAL A 319 18.51 20.89 -9.18
C VAL A 319 18.37 21.87 -8.00
N THR A 320 17.22 22.55 -7.91
CA THR A 320 16.96 23.51 -6.83
C THR A 320 16.78 22.81 -5.49
N ALA A 321 16.07 21.68 -5.47
CA ALA A 321 15.78 20.90 -4.26
C ALA A 321 17.04 20.36 -3.54
N GLU A 322 18.16 20.20 -4.25
CA GLU A 322 19.43 19.83 -3.64
C GLU A 322 19.97 20.94 -2.73
N LYS A 323 19.73 22.21 -3.09
CA LYS A 323 20.34 23.39 -2.46
C LYS A 323 19.42 24.08 -1.46
N GLN A 324 18.12 24.16 -1.75
CA GLN A 324 17.16 24.92 -0.97
C GLN A 324 15.75 24.31 -1.08
N PRO A 325 14.85 24.57 -0.11
CA PRO A 325 13.45 24.14 -0.22
C PRO A 325 12.79 24.77 -1.46
N ILE A 326 11.99 23.97 -2.15
CA ILE A 326 11.27 24.40 -3.36
C ILE A 326 9.95 25.10 -3.01
N ASP A 327 9.44 25.92 -3.93
CA ASP A 327 8.07 26.42 -3.85
C ASP A 327 7.09 25.31 -4.24
N ASN A 328 6.46 24.71 -3.24
CA ASN A 328 5.48 23.64 -3.41
C ASN A 328 4.27 24.07 -4.26
N SER A 329 3.88 25.35 -4.21
CA SER A 329 2.74 25.85 -4.97
C SER A 329 3.04 25.92 -6.46
N GLN A 330 4.22 26.48 -6.80
CA GLN A 330 4.71 26.56 -8.18
C GLN A 330 4.99 25.17 -8.76
N PHE A 331 5.56 24.27 -7.95
CA PHE A 331 5.78 22.88 -8.35
C PHE A 331 4.47 22.17 -8.71
N ARG A 332 3.45 22.31 -7.85
CA ARG A 332 2.12 21.72 -8.09
C ARG A 332 1.45 22.27 -9.33
N GLU A 333 1.52 23.59 -9.55
CA GLU A 333 0.97 24.22 -10.75
C GLU A 333 1.67 23.69 -12.02
N THR A 334 3.01 23.68 -12.02
CA THR A 334 3.82 23.22 -13.15
C THR A 334 3.51 21.76 -13.50
N CYS A 335 3.45 20.87 -12.50
CA CYS A 335 3.09 19.46 -12.71
C CYS A 335 1.66 19.30 -13.25
N SER A 336 0.72 20.13 -12.79
CA SER A 336 -0.68 20.09 -13.24
C SER A 336 -0.84 20.56 -14.68
N GLN A 337 -0.16 21.63 -15.08
CA GLN A 337 -0.13 22.12 -16.47
C GLN A 337 0.56 21.13 -17.41
N ALA A 338 1.68 20.55 -16.99
CA ALA A 338 2.37 19.49 -17.74
C ALA A 338 1.46 18.26 -17.96
N THR A 339 0.69 17.87 -16.94
CA THR A 339 -0.26 16.76 -17.03
C THR A 339 -1.42 17.07 -17.98
N ALA A 340 -1.98 18.28 -17.90
CA ALA A 340 -3.01 18.72 -18.84
C ALA A 340 -2.52 18.69 -20.29
N LEU A 341 -1.26 19.09 -20.55
CA LEU A 341 -0.63 19.01 -21.88
C LEU A 341 -0.51 17.57 -22.37
N LEU A 342 -0.09 16.63 -21.51
CA LEU A 342 0.00 15.21 -21.86
C LEU A 342 -1.36 14.63 -22.24
N LEU A 343 -2.40 14.94 -21.49
CA LEU A 343 -3.76 14.44 -21.75
C LEU A 343 -4.35 15.03 -23.03
N ASP A 344 -4.14 16.32 -23.29
CA ASP A 344 -4.57 16.99 -24.54
C ASP A 344 -3.87 16.41 -25.78
N HIS A 345 -2.58 16.07 -25.66
CA HIS A 345 -1.80 15.42 -26.72
C HIS A 345 -2.32 14.01 -27.06
N LEU A 346 -2.73 13.22 -26.06
CA LEU A 346 -3.32 11.88 -26.28
C LEU A 346 -4.63 11.93 -27.05
N VAL A 347 -5.45 12.96 -26.85
CA VAL A 347 -6.71 13.14 -27.59
C VAL A 347 -6.45 13.54 -29.05
N SER A 348 -5.34 14.23 -29.32
CA SER A 348 -5.00 14.80 -30.63
C SER A 348 -4.30 13.82 -31.59
N ASP A 349 -3.98 12.59 -31.14
CA ASP A 349 -3.39 11.48 -31.91
C ASP A 349 -2.08 11.84 -32.68
N SER A 350 -1.38 12.89 -32.24
CA SER A 350 -0.17 13.41 -32.90
C SER A 350 1.06 12.57 -32.55
N ARG A 351 1.57 11.78 -33.49
CA ARG A 351 2.78 10.94 -33.31
C ARG A 351 4.11 11.73 -33.30
N THR A 352 4.07 13.06 -33.16
CA THR A 352 5.17 13.93 -33.62
C THR A 352 6.28 14.21 -32.59
N ASN A 353 6.21 13.75 -31.33
CA ASN A 353 7.34 13.85 -30.40
C ASN A 353 7.25 12.83 -29.23
N LEU A 354 7.47 11.54 -29.54
CA LEU A 354 7.42 10.45 -28.56
C LEU A 354 8.47 10.58 -27.44
N GLU A 355 9.64 11.13 -27.76
CA GLU A 355 10.74 11.27 -26.79
C GLU A 355 10.43 12.32 -25.71
N GLY A 356 10.01 13.53 -26.11
CA GLY A 356 9.60 14.58 -25.17
C GLY A 356 8.41 14.18 -24.30
N PHE A 357 7.45 13.44 -24.87
CA PHE A 357 6.31 12.89 -24.12
C PHE A 357 6.76 11.89 -23.05
N SER A 358 7.61 10.93 -23.42
CA SER A 358 8.13 9.92 -22.49
C SER A 358 8.98 10.56 -21.36
N GLN A 359 9.80 11.55 -21.71
CA GLN A 359 10.61 12.29 -20.75
C GLN A 359 9.76 13.08 -19.76
N LEU A 360 8.64 13.67 -20.21
CA LEU A 360 7.75 14.41 -19.33
C LEU A 360 7.03 13.49 -18.34
N ILE A 361 6.53 12.32 -18.79
CA ILE A 361 5.96 11.30 -17.90
C ILE A 361 7.00 10.86 -16.86
N ARG A 362 8.23 10.58 -17.29
CA ARG A 362 9.32 10.23 -16.39
C ARG A 362 9.55 11.32 -15.35
N LEU A 363 9.67 12.58 -15.74
CA LEU A 363 9.88 13.68 -14.78
C LEU A 363 8.72 13.83 -13.79
N LEU A 364 7.47 13.71 -14.24
CA LEU A 364 6.30 13.73 -13.35
C LEU A 364 6.31 12.59 -12.32
N CYS A 365 6.93 11.44 -12.64
CA CYS A 365 7.09 10.32 -11.71
C CYS A 365 8.31 10.51 -10.79
N TRP A 366 9.44 10.98 -11.32
CA TRP A 366 10.71 11.03 -10.61
C TRP A 366 10.92 12.29 -9.77
N CYS A 367 10.41 13.47 -10.18
CA CYS A 367 10.63 14.72 -9.42
C CYS A 367 10.16 14.61 -7.95
N PRO A 368 8.96 14.08 -7.64
CA PRO A 368 8.53 13.86 -6.25
C PRO A 368 9.49 12.96 -5.45
N ALA A 369 10.04 11.92 -6.09
CA ALA A 369 11.01 11.02 -5.47
C ALA A 369 12.37 11.72 -5.21
N TYR A 370 12.85 12.54 -6.15
CA TYR A 370 14.08 13.34 -5.96
C TYR A 370 13.95 14.35 -4.82
N ILE A 371 12.83 15.08 -4.78
CA ILE A 371 12.56 16.11 -3.77
C ILE A 371 12.34 15.46 -2.39
N SER A 372 11.69 14.29 -2.33
CA SER A 372 11.54 13.48 -1.11
C SER A 372 10.86 14.21 0.07
N THR A 373 10.00 15.20 -0.18
CA THR A 373 9.20 15.86 0.86
C THR A 373 7.73 15.40 0.81
N PRO A 374 6.98 15.51 1.93
CA PRO A 374 5.56 15.17 1.95
C PRO A 374 4.75 15.95 0.90
N ASP A 375 4.95 17.27 0.78
CA ASP A 375 4.21 18.13 -0.15
C ASP A 375 4.47 17.78 -1.64
N ALA A 376 5.73 17.49 -1.97
CA ALA A 376 6.09 17.07 -3.32
C ALA A 376 5.49 15.70 -3.65
N MET A 377 5.48 14.78 -2.68
CA MET A 377 4.86 13.47 -2.84
C MET A 377 3.34 13.54 -2.96
N GLU A 378 2.68 14.43 -2.20
CA GLU A 378 1.24 14.67 -2.34
C GLU A 378 0.90 15.18 -3.74
N THR A 379 1.72 16.10 -4.27
CA THR A 379 1.63 16.56 -5.66
C THR A 379 1.82 15.40 -6.63
N GLY A 380 2.82 14.53 -6.42
CA GLY A 380 3.03 13.33 -7.21
C GLY A 380 1.77 12.46 -7.27
N ILE A 381 1.24 12.06 -6.12
CA ILE A 381 0.05 11.20 -6.01
C ILE A 381 -1.17 11.82 -6.69
N TYR A 382 -1.38 13.13 -6.50
CA TYR A 382 -2.44 13.88 -7.18
C TYR A 382 -2.34 13.74 -8.71
N ILE A 383 -1.14 13.93 -9.26
CA ILE A 383 -0.86 13.87 -10.69
C ILE A 383 -0.95 12.44 -11.24
N TRP A 384 -0.35 11.46 -10.56
CA TRP A 384 -0.38 10.06 -10.99
C TRP A 384 -1.80 9.50 -10.98
N THR A 385 -2.60 9.88 -9.97
CA THR A 385 -4.02 9.52 -9.91
C THR A 385 -4.79 10.14 -11.07
N TRP A 386 -4.53 11.42 -11.40
CA TRP A 386 -5.16 12.07 -12.55
C TRP A 386 -4.80 11.39 -13.86
N LEU A 387 -3.51 11.15 -14.12
CA LEU A 387 -3.01 10.49 -15.33
C LEU A 387 -3.68 9.14 -15.55
N VAL A 388 -3.71 8.27 -14.53
CA VAL A 388 -4.24 6.91 -14.71
C VAL A 388 -5.77 6.87 -14.73
N SER A 389 -6.45 7.84 -14.12
CA SER A 389 -7.92 7.94 -14.21
C SER A 389 -8.39 8.46 -15.56
N ALA A 390 -7.70 9.47 -16.10
CA ALA A 390 -8.03 10.09 -17.39
C ALA A 390 -7.54 9.27 -18.59
N ALA A 391 -6.38 8.61 -18.46
CA ALA A 391 -5.76 7.79 -19.49
C ALA A 391 -5.26 6.44 -18.91
N PRO A 392 -6.16 5.44 -18.72
CA PRO A 392 -5.79 4.13 -18.16
C PRO A 392 -4.69 3.39 -18.93
N SER A 393 -4.56 3.65 -20.24
CA SER A 393 -3.50 3.09 -21.09
C SER A 393 -2.08 3.52 -20.67
N LEU A 394 -1.92 4.65 -19.99
CA LEU A 394 -0.64 5.07 -19.41
C LEU A 394 -0.32 4.36 -18.09
N GLY A 395 -1.26 3.62 -17.50
CA GLY A 395 -1.11 2.95 -16.21
C GLY A 395 0.17 2.12 -16.07
N PRO A 396 0.45 1.17 -16.99
CA PRO A 396 1.67 0.36 -16.94
C PRO A 396 2.95 1.20 -17.03
N LEU A 397 2.98 2.24 -17.87
CA LEU A 397 4.15 3.10 -18.06
C LEU A 397 4.43 3.94 -16.81
N VAL A 398 3.39 4.58 -16.26
CA VAL A 398 3.49 5.35 -15.01
C VAL A 398 3.96 4.44 -13.88
N LEU A 399 3.38 3.25 -13.74
CA LEU A 399 3.77 2.32 -12.69
C LEU A 399 5.23 1.85 -12.84
N ALA A 400 5.70 1.62 -14.07
CA ALA A 400 7.09 1.23 -14.32
C ALA A 400 8.07 2.32 -13.86
N GLU A 401 7.83 3.57 -14.23
CA GLU A 401 8.67 4.71 -13.81
C GLU A 401 8.64 4.92 -12.30
N LEU A 402 7.49 4.73 -11.65
CA LEU A 402 7.37 4.82 -10.18
C LEU A 402 8.13 3.70 -9.48
N VAL A 403 8.08 2.46 -10.00
CA VAL A 403 8.84 1.34 -9.44
C VAL A 403 10.35 1.59 -9.58
N ASP A 404 10.81 2.08 -10.73
CA ASP A 404 12.23 2.41 -10.91
C ASP A 404 12.67 3.55 -9.98
N ALA A 405 11.85 4.58 -9.82
CA ALA A 405 12.12 5.67 -8.89
C ALA A 405 12.17 5.19 -7.42
N TRP A 406 11.29 4.27 -7.02
CA TRP A 406 11.31 3.66 -5.68
C TRP A 406 12.56 2.82 -5.44
N LEU A 407 12.97 2.00 -6.42
CA LEU A 407 14.21 1.24 -6.32
C LEU A 407 15.44 2.16 -6.24
N TRP A 408 15.39 3.30 -6.95
CA TRP A 408 16.43 4.32 -6.85
C TRP A 408 16.49 4.98 -5.46
N THR A 409 15.36 5.25 -4.78
CA THR A 409 15.40 5.78 -3.40
C THR A 409 16.02 4.79 -2.42
N MET A 410 15.86 3.48 -2.69
CA MET A 410 16.53 2.42 -1.94
C MET A 410 18.04 2.40 -2.20
N ASP A 411 18.46 2.39 -3.47
CA ASP A 411 19.89 2.36 -3.83
C ASP A 411 20.63 3.62 -3.35
N THR A 412 19.93 4.76 -3.26
CA THR A 412 20.45 6.02 -2.73
C THR A 412 20.21 6.23 -1.23
N LYS A 413 19.68 5.21 -0.53
CA LYS A 413 19.48 5.18 0.94
C LYS A 413 18.69 6.38 1.50
N ARG A 414 17.55 6.70 0.88
CA ARG A 414 16.69 7.83 1.27
C ARG A 414 15.49 7.40 2.10
N GLY A 415 15.08 8.25 3.05
CA GLY A 415 13.84 8.09 3.82
C GLY A 415 13.73 6.74 4.53
N LEU A 416 12.76 5.91 4.12
CA LEU A 416 12.57 4.56 4.66
C LEU A 416 13.83 3.69 4.53
N PHE A 417 14.70 3.97 3.57
CA PHE A 417 15.92 3.21 3.29
C PHE A 417 17.21 3.85 3.81
N ALA A 418 17.12 4.87 4.67
CA ALA A 418 18.26 5.55 5.28
C ALA A 418 18.92 4.71 6.38
N SER A 419 19.42 3.52 6.01
CA SER A 419 20.05 2.53 6.90
C SER A 419 21.45 2.93 7.38
N ASP A 420 22.19 3.69 6.58
CA ASP A 420 23.53 4.17 6.94
C ASP A 420 23.50 5.33 7.95
N MET A 421 22.33 5.92 8.16
CA MET A 421 22.17 7.12 8.98
C MET A 421 22.20 6.75 10.46
N LYS A 422 23.41 6.67 11.03
CA LYS A 422 23.63 6.44 12.46
C LYS A 422 23.35 7.72 13.27
N TYR A 423 23.24 7.57 14.60
CA TYR A 423 22.99 8.69 15.52
C TYR A 423 21.76 9.54 15.14
N CYS A 424 20.69 8.85 14.75
CA CYS A 424 19.43 9.46 14.35
C CYS A 424 18.31 9.11 15.34
N GLY A 425 17.30 9.97 15.41
CA GLY A 425 16.16 9.79 16.30
C GLY A 425 16.32 10.45 17.68
N PRO A 426 15.27 10.42 18.50
CA PRO A 426 15.23 11.16 19.76
C PRO A 426 16.28 10.70 20.77
N ASP A 427 16.57 9.41 20.85
CA ASP A 427 17.54 8.89 21.82
C ASP A 427 18.98 9.29 21.46
N ALA A 428 19.33 9.28 20.18
CA ALA A 428 20.62 9.80 19.73
C ALA A 428 20.79 11.30 19.99
N LYS A 429 19.72 12.09 19.83
CA LYS A 429 19.73 13.55 20.07
C LYS A 429 19.74 13.90 21.56
N LEU A 430 18.97 13.19 22.39
CA LEU A 430 18.76 13.50 23.80
C LEU A 430 19.75 12.80 24.74
N ARG A 431 20.18 11.58 24.37
CA ARG A 431 20.99 10.69 25.23
C ARG A 431 22.10 10.01 24.43
N PRO A 432 22.99 10.75 23.73
CA PRO A 432 24.03 10.19 22.87
C PRO A 432 24.99 9.24 23.62
N HIS A 433 25.18 9.45 24.93
CA HIS A 433 26.08 8.64 25.76
C HIS A 433 25.58 7.21 26.02
N LEU A 434 24.33 6.88 25.68
CA LEU A 434 23.80 5.52 25.78
C LEU A 434 24.21 4.64 24.58
N ILE A 435 24.66 5.25 23.48
CA ILE A 435 24.98 4.54 22.25
C ILE A 435 26.44 4.05 22.31
N PRO A 436 26.70 2.75 22.07
CA PRO A 436 28.07 2.23 21.95
C PRO A 436 28.81 2.82 20.75
N GLY A 437 30.11 3.09 20.90
CA GLY A 437 30.96 3.68 19.86
C GLY A 437 31.11 5.22 19.94
N GLU A 438 32.07 5.74 19.18
CA GLU A 438 32.38 7.18 19.15
C GLU A 438 31.19 8.02 18.67
N PRO A 439 30.80 9.10 19.38
CA PRO A 439 29.72 9.98 18.94
C PRO A 439 29.98 10.56 17.54
N GLU A 440 29.16 10.21 16.57
CA GLU A 440 29.19 10.83 15.23
C GLU A 440 28.35 12.13 15.22
N ALA A 441 28.67 13.05 14.31
CA ALA A 441 27.86 14.26 14.14
C ALA A 441 26.44 13.90 13.68
N PRO A 442 25.40 14.62 14.15
CA PRO A 442 24.04 14.38 13.66
C PRO A 442 23.98 14.66 12.16
N PRO A 443 23.14 13.94 11.40
CA PRO A 443 23.04 14.14 9.97
C PRO A 443 22.55 15.55 9.63
N GLU A 444 22.99 16.07 8.49
CA GLU A 444 22.58 17.41 8.01
C GLU A 444 21.07 17.51 7.73
N LYS A 445 20.43 16.39 7.32
CA LYS A 445 18.99 16.31 7.03
C LYS A 445 18.35 15.17 7.81
N ASP A 446 17.26 15.48 8.51
CA ASP A 446 16.47 14.49 9.22
C ASP A 446 15.70 13.60 8.22
N PRO A 447 15.78 12.26 8.30
CA PRO A 447 15.12 11.37 7.34
C PRO A 447 13.59 11.37 7.46
N VAL A 448 13.01 11.97 8.51
CA VAL A 448 11.56 11.92 8.80
C VAL A 448 10.70 12.40 7.65
N GLU A 449 11.03 13.53 7.00
CA GLU A 449 10.22 14.04 5.88
C GLU A 449 10.17 13.04 4.72
N ALA A 450 11.33 12.45 4.39
CA ALA A 450 11.44 11.42 3.36
C ALA A 450 10.76 10.12 3.78
N ILE A 451 10.75 9.75 5.06
CA ILE A 451 9.99 8.61 5.59
C ILE A 451 8.48 8.85 5.39
N ILE A 452 7.98 10.06 5.71
CA ILE A 452 6.57 10.43 5.52
C ILE A 452 6.21 10.44 4.02
N ALA A 453 7.12 10.89 3.15
CA ALA A 453 6.94 10.80 1.71
C ALA A 453 6.81 9.33 1.25
N HIS A 454 7.67 8.41 1.71
CA HIS A 454 7.54 6.98 1.41
C HIS A 454 6.23 6.39 1.94
N ARG A 455 5.72 6.84 3.10
CA ARG A 455 4.41 6.45 3.62
C ARG A 455 3.27 6.79 2.68
N LEU A 456 3.24 8.03 2.19
CA LEU A 456 2.27 8.50 1.19
C LEU A 456 2.39 7.71 -0.12
N TRP A 457 3.61 7.50 -0.59
CA TRP A 457 3.83 6.75 -1.82
C TRP A 457 3.39 5.29 -1.69
N LEU A 458 3.70 4.66 -0.57
CA LEU A 458 3.32 3.28 -0.27
C LEU A 458 1.80 3.11 -0.20
N GLY A 459 1.07 4.07 0.38
CA GLY A 459 -0.39 4.05 0.36
C GLY A 459 -0.97 4.09 -1.06
N PHE A 460 -0.35 4.85 -1.97
CA PHE A 460 -0.70 4.82 -3.39
C PHE A 460 -0.39 3.45 -4.01
N PHE A 461 0.78 2.86 -3.75
CA PHE A 461 1.10 1.52 -4.25
C PHE A 461 0.13 0.44 -3.75
N ILE A 462 -0.35 0.53 -2.50
CA ILE A 462 -1.32 -0.42 -1.95
C ILE A 462 -2.69 -0.26 -2.65
N ASP A 463 -3.16 0.97 -2.86
CA ASP A 463 -4.38 1.23 -3.65
C ASP A 463 -4.24 0.65 -5.07
N ARG A 464 -3.10 0.92 -5.71
CA ARG A 464 -2.81 0.40 -7.05
C ARG A 464 -2.71 -1.11 -7.10
N PHE A 465 -2.10 -1.72 -6.08
CA PHE A 465 -2.06 -3.18 -5.94
C PHE A 465 -3.47 -3.78 -5.90
N GLU A 466 -4.39 -3.20 -5.12
CA GLU A 466 -5.77 -3.70 -5.01
C GLU A 466 -6.52 -3.65 -6.35
N VAL A 467 -6.24 -2.67 -7.20
CA VAL A 467 -6.81 -2.57 -8.54
C VAL A 467 -6.15 -3.57 -9.49
N VAL A 468 -4.82 -3.51 -9.63
CA VAL A 468 -4.10 -4.26 -10.67
C VAL A 468 -4.07 -5.75 -10.42
N ARG A 469 -4.22 -6.19 -9.17
CA ARG A 469 -4.36 -7.61 -8.84
C ARG A 469 -5.62 -8.25 -9.44
N HIS A 470 -6.55 -7.50 -10.03
CA HIS A 470 -7.71 -8.07 -10.71
C HIS A 470 -7.67 -7.91 -12.24
N ASP A 471 -6.85 -6.96 -12.70
CA ASP A 471 -6.96 -6.38 -14.04
C ASP A 471 -5.69 -6.60 -14.90
N SER A 472 -4.48 -6.54 -14.30
CA SER A 472 -3.23 -6.48 -15.08
C SER A 472 -2.05 -7.21 -14.42
N ILE A 473 -1.66 -8.34 -15.01
CA ILE A 473 -0.49 -9.12 -14.58
C ILE A 473 0.82 -8.39 -14.84
N GLU A 474 0.94 -7.63 -15.93
CA GLU A 474 2.14 -6.83 -16.23
C GLU A 474 2.43 -5.83 -15.12
N GLN A 475 1.41 -5.12 -14.65
CA GLN A 475 1.51 -4.21 -13.52
C GLN A 475 1.79 -4.94 -12.20
N LEU A 476 1.20 -6.14 -12.02
CA LEU A 476 1.49 -6.98 -10.86
C LEU A 476 2.96 -7.43 -10.83
N LEU A 477 3.56 -7.75 -11.97
CA LEU A 477 4.98 -8.10 -12.08
C LEU A 477 5.91 -6.92 -11.74
N LEU A 478 5.53 -5.70 -12.10
CA LEU A 478 6.25 -4.48 -11.69
C LEU A 478 6.25 -4.31 -10.17
N LEU A 479 5.10 -4.51 -9.52
CA LEU A 479 5.00 -4.51 -8.05
C LEU A 479 5.82 -5.67 -7.43
N GLY A 480 5.82 -6.84 -8.06
CA GLY A 480 6.67 -7.96 -7.66
C GLY A 480 8.17 -7.61 -7.70
N ARG A 481 8.63 -6.93 -8.75
CA ARG A 481 10.03 -6.44 -8.85
C ARG A 481 10.34 -5.43 -7.74
N MET A 482 9.42 -4.50 -7.47
CA MET A 482 9.56 -3.54 -6.38
C MET A 482 9.73 -4.24 -5.02
N LEU A 483 8.86 -5.19 -4.71
CA LEU A 483 8.88 -5.95 -3.45
C LEU A 483 10.13 -6.81 -3.32
N GLN A 484 10.55 -7.49 -4.40
CA GLN A 484 11.79 -8.28 -4.39
C GLN A 484 13.03 -7.42 -4.15
N GLY A 485 13.08 -6.21 -4.71
CA GLY A 485 14.13 -5.24 -4.44
C GLY A 485 14.13 -4.78 -2.99
N MET A 486 12.97 -4.33 -2.50
CA MET A 486 12.78 -3.85 -1.13
C MET A 486 13.14 -4.91 -0.07
N MET A 487 12.78 -6.17 -0.29
CA MET A 487 13.00 -7.26 0.66
C MET A 487 14.34 -7.98 0.48
N LYS A 488 15.23 -7.49 -0.38
CA LYS A 488 16.50 -8.17 -0.70
C LYS A 488 17.43 -8.32 0.51
N SER A 489 17.50 -7.31 1.37
CA SER A 489 18.30 -7.35 2.60
C SER A 489 17.53 -6.74 3.77
N PRO A 490 17.51 -7.38 4.95
CA PRO A 490 16.86 -6.82 6.14
C PRO A 490 17.54 -5.55 6.67
N THR A 491 18.79 -5.27 6.27
CA THR A 491 19.57 -4.12 6.76
C THR A 491 19.33 -2.84 5.96
N HIS A 492 18.47 -2.86 4.94
CA HIS A 492 18.26 -1.68 4.08
C HIS A 492 17.33 -0.63 4.71
N PHE A 493 16.49 -1.04 5.67
CA PHE A 493 15.51 -0.15 6.27
C PHE A 493 16.14 0.76 7.33
N SER A 494 15.63 1.98 7.43
CA SER A 494 15.92 2.88 8.55
C SER A 494 15.30 2.33 9.83
N HIS A 495 16.02 2.46 10.94
CA HIS A 495 15.54 2.10 12.28
C HIS A 495 14.98 3.29 13.05
N HIS A 496 14.82 4.44 12.38
CA HIS A 496 14.24 5.62 13.00
C HIS A 496 12.80 5.32 13.51
N PRO A 497 12.42 5.70 14.74
CA PRO A 497 11.11 5.34 15.31
C PRO A 497 9.91 5.89 14.51
N ALA A 498 10.08 7.00 13.78
CA ALA A 498 9.06 7.52 12.86
C ALA A 498 8.81 6.64 11.61
N ALA A 499 9.66 5.64 11.34
CA ALA A 499 9.47 4.71 10.23
C ALA A 499 8.58 3.51 10.56
N THR A 500 8.24 3.29 11.84
CA THR A 500 7.58 2.06 12.32
C THR A 500 6.34 1.68 11.50
N GLY A 501 5.37 2.57 11.40
CA GLY A 501 4.12 2.37 10.66
C GLY A 501 4.35 2.23 9.16
N THR A 502 5.27 3.01 8.59
CA THR A 502 5.65 2.91 7.17
C THR A 502 6.28 1.55 6.86
N PHE A 503 7.18 1.07 7.73
CA PHE A 503 7.85 -0.22 7.63
C PHE A 503 6.84 -1.38 7.71
N PHE A 504 5.99 -1.41 8.72
CA PHE A 504 4.99 -2.49 8.86
C PHE A 504 3.92 -2.45 7.77
N THR A 505 3.59 -1.26 7.24
CA THR A 505 2.75 -1.14 6.05
C THR A 505 3.42 -1.75 4.82
N ALA A 506 4.75 -1.64 4.70
CA ALA A 506 5.49 -2.24 3.59
C ALA A 506 5.56 -3.78 3.72
N MET A 507 5.76 -4.28 4.94
CA MET A 507 5.68 -5.72 5.24
C MET A 507 4.28 -6.27 4.92
N GLN A 508 3.24 -5.52 5.29
CA GLN A 508 1.85 -5.85 5.01
C GLN A 508 1.56 -5.98 3.51
N LEU A 509 2.05 -5.04 2.69
CA LEU A 509 1.94 -5.14 1.23
C LEU A 509 2.67 -6.39 0.70
N GLY A 510 3.86 -6.68 1.22
CA GLY A 510 4.63 -7.88 0.85
C GLY A 510 3.87 -9.19 1.13
N LEU A 511 3.27 -9.32 2.31
CA LEU A 511 2.44 -10.49 2.65
C LEU A 511 1.19 -10.58 1.78
N ASN A 512 0.47 -9.47 1.59
CA ASN A 512 -0.72 -9.44 0.74
C ASN A 512 -0.41 -9.86 -0.71
N PHE A 513 0.74 -9.45 -1.25
CA PHE A 513 1.21 -9.85 -2.56
C PHE A 513 1.50 -11.36 -2.64
N CYS A 514 2.13 -11.93 -1.61
CA CYS A 514 2.40 -13.37 -1.56
C CYS A 514 1.10 -14.19 -1.49
N SER A 515 0.08 -13.69 -0.78
CA SER A 515 -1.25 -14.32 -0.69
C SER A 515 -2.05 -14.29 -2.00
N CYS A 516 -1.66 -13.50 -3.01
CA CYS A 516 -2.29 -13.52 -4.33
C CYS A 516 -2.00 -14.80 -5.15
N GLN A 517 -1.17 -15.71 -4.62
CA GLN A 517 -0.83 -16.99 -5.26
C GLN A 517 -2.06 -17.77 -5.76
N ASP A 518 -3.16 -17.72 -5.01
CA ASP A 518 -4.37 -18.49 -5.30
C ASP A 518 -5.23 -17.91 -6.45
N GLN A 519 -5.01 -16.65 -6.84
CA GLN A 519 -5.91 -15.93 -7.77
C GLN A 519 -5.52 -16.03 -9.25
N PHE A 520 -4.25 -16.28 -9.59
CA PHE A 520 -3.74 -16.14 -10.97
C PHE A 520 -3.05 -17.37 -11.55
N ASN A 521 -3.17 -18.54 -10.95
CA ASN A 521 -2.32 -19.70 -11.33
C ASN A 521 -0.82 -19.30 -11.39
N LEU A 522 -0.38 -18.42 -10.48
CA LEU A 522 1.04 -18.12 -10.23
C LEU A 522 1.79 -19.34 -9.67
N GLN A 523 1.20 -20.54 -9.76
CA GLN A 523 1.78 -21.85 -9.44
C GLN A 523 3.19 -22.03 -10.00
N LYS A 524 3.46 -21.49 -11.20
CA LYS A 524 4.81 -21.52 -11.82
C LYS A 524 5.85 -20.67 -11.07
N CYS A 525 5.40 -19.67 -10.33
CA CYS A 525 6.21 -18.72 -9.54
C CYS A 525 6.14 -19.00 -8.02
N ASN A 526 5.52 -20.11 -7.59
CA ASN A 526 5.32 -20.43 -6.16
C ASN A 526 6.61 -20.34 -5.34
N MET A 527 7.73 -20.87 -5.87
CA MET A 527 9.01 -20.77 -5.18
C MET A 527 9.47 -19.32 -5.00
N GLY A 528 9.27 -18.46 -6.01
CA GLY A 528 9.61 -17.05 -5.91
C GLY A 528 8.76 -16.28 -4.89
N LEU A 529 7.47 -16.63 -4.80
CA LEU A 529 6.56 -16.04 -3.81
C LEU A 529 6.87 -16.51 -2.39
N GLN A 530 7.12 -17.80 -2.18
CA GLN A 530 7.56 -18.34 -0.89
C GLN A 530 8.87 -17.71 -0.42
N LEU A 531 9.84 -17.56 -1.34
CA LEU A 531 11.10 -16.87 -1.05
C LEU A 531 10.90 -15.39 -0.71
N LEU A 532 9.97 -14.71 -1.36
CA LEU A 532 9.62 -13.33 -1.03
C LEU A 532 8.97 -13.25 0.36
N GLU A 533 8.03 -14.16 0.66
CA GLU A 533 7.38 -14.26 1.96
C GLU A 533 8.40 -14.48 3.08
N ASP A 534 9.37 -15.37 2.88
CA ASP A 534 10.47 -15.60 3.82
C ASP A 534 11.34 -14.36 4.03
N ARG A 535 11.62 -13.61 2.96
CA ARG A 535 12.35 -12.34 3.06
C ARG A 535 11.55 -11.28 3.81
N VAL A 536 10.23 -11.22 3.61
CA VAL A 536 9.33 -10.34 4.38
C VAL A 536 9.39 -10.72 5.87
N TYR A 537 9.32 -12.01 6.21
CA TYR A 537 9.48 -12.47 7.60
C TYR A 537 10.85 -12.11 8.17
N ARG A 538 11.93 -12.30 7.40
CA ARG A 538 13.29 -11.96 7.84
C ARG A 538 13.47 -10.46 8.09
N ALA A 539 12.93 -9.61 7.22
CA ALA A 539 12.94 -8.17 7.36
C ALA A 539 12.12 -7.73 8.57
N ALA A 540 10.87 -8.21 8.69
CA ALA A 540 9.97 -7.88 9.79
C ALA A 540 10.54 -8.28 11.16
N LEU A 541 11.16 -9.47 11.27
CA LEU A 541 11.87 -9.89 12.47
C LEU A 541 13.10 -9.01 12.75
N GLY A 542 13.81 -8.59 11.69
CA GLY A 542 14.97 -7.70 11.78
C GLY A 542 14.67 -6.34 12.43
N TRP A 543 13.43 -5.83 12.32
CA TRP A 543 12.99 -4.62 13.04
C TRP A 543 13.21 -4.72 14.55
N PHE A 544 13.00 -5.92 15.10
CA PHE A 544 13.12 -6.18 16.53
C PHE A 544 14.55 -6.44 16.99
N ALA A 545 15.55 -6.37 16.12
CA ALA A 545 16.95 -6.43 16.53
C ALA A 545 17.38 -5.18 17.33
N TYR A 546 16.60 -4.11 17.28
CA TYR A 546 16.90 -2.81 17.90
C TYR A 546 16.04 -2.58 19.15
N ALA A 547 16.56 -1.73 20.04
CA ALA A 547 15.84 -1.31 21.23
C ALA A 547 14.56 -0.54 20.86
N PRO A 548 13.47 -0.65 21.65
CA PRO A 548 12.26 0.13 21.41
C PRO A 548 12.50 1.62 21.71
N GLU A 549 12.32 2.47 20.70
CA GLU A 549 12.37 3.93 20.82
C GLU A 549 10.98 4.57 20.68
N PHE A 550 10.89 5.85 21.04
CA PHE A 550 9.69 6.69 20.88
C PHE A 550 9.99 7.86 19.96
N TYR A 551 8.97 8.31 19.23
CA TYR A 551 9.03 9.52 18.42
C TYR A 551 7.88 10.45 18.79
N GLU A 552 8.19 11.72 19.05
CA GLU A 552 7.21 12.76 19.26
C GLU A 552 7.08 13.60 17.98
N SER A 553 5.85 13.67 17.48
CA SER A 553 5.48 14.45 16.29
C SER A 553 4.61 15.63 16.72
N PRO A 554 4.71 16.81 16.08
CA PRO A 554 3.77 17.91 16.32
C PRO A 554 2.31 17.51 16.03
N ASN A 555 2.11 16.51 15.17
CA ASN A 555 0.79 15.94 14.92
C ASN A 555 0.44 14.88 15.99
N LYS A 556 -0.52 15.21 16.85
CA LYS A 556 -1.02 14.34 17.92
C LYS A 556 -1.54 12.98 17.44
N SER A 557 -2.04 12.91 16.20
CA SER A 557 -2.58 11.67 15.62
C SER A 557 -1.49 10.74 15.06
N PHE A 558 -0.23 11.18 14.97
CA PHE A 558 0.85 10.40 14.36
C PHE A 558 1.03 9.05 15.06
N ALA A 559 1.23 9.06 16.39
CA ALA A 559 1.45 7.84 17.17
C ALA A 559 0.29 6.83 17.01
N GLN A 560 -0.96 7.31 16.97
CA GLN A 560 -2.13 6.47 16.77
C GLN A 560 -2.14 5.81 15.38
N ARG A 561 -1.71 6.52 14.33
CA ARG A 561 -1.61 5.96 12.97
C ARG A 561 -0.50 4.92 12.87
N GLU A 562 0.62 5.15 13.55
CA GLU A 562 1.70 4.17 13.63
C GLU A 562 1.20 2.90 14.32
N ALA A 563 0.54 3.02 15.49
CA ALA A 563 -0.06 1.90 16.22
C ALA A 563 -1.07 1.11 15.37
N GLN A 564 -1.96 1.82 14.67
CA GLN A 564 -2.94 1.21 13.78
C GLN A 564 -2.30 0.44 12.63
N SER A 565 -1.20 0.96 12.05
CA SER A 565 -0.49 0.28 10.96
C SER A 565 0.10 -1.06 11.41
N VAL A 566 0.67 -1.10 12.62
CA VAL A 566 1.18 -2.35 13.23
C VAL A 566 0.04 -3.31 13.59
N SER A 567 -1.07 -2.79 14.12
CA SER A 567 -2.26 -3.59 14.47
C SER A 567 -2.88 -4.30 13.25
N ILE A 568 -2.95 -3.61 12.11
CA ILE A 568 -3.42 -4.21 10.85
C ILE A 568 -2.50 -5.35 10.40
N PHE A 569 -1.17 -5.15 10.51
CA PHE A 569 -0.20 -6.18 10.20
C PHE A 569 -0.35 -7.42 11.10
N VAL A 570 -0.54 -7.21 12.40
CA VAL A 570 -0.81 -8.28 13.38
C VAL A 570 -2.06 -9.09 13.00
N HIS A 571 -3.16 -8.41 12.64
CA HIS A 571 -4.39 -9.09 12.23
C HIS A 571 -4.21 -9.92 10.95
N ASN A 572 -3.41 -9.45 9.98
CA ASN A 572 -3.08 -10.24 8.80
C ASN A 572 -2.30 -11.53 9.15
N LEU A 573 -1.31 -11.40 10.05
CA LEU A 573 -0.56 -12.57 10.54
C LEU A 573 -1.45 -13.59 11.26
N GLN A 574 -2.50 -13.14 11.95
CA GLN A 574 -3.47 -14.03 12.59
C GLN A 574 -4.35 -14.74 11.54
N ASN A 575 -4.86 -14.03 10.54
CA ASN A 575 -5.77 -14.61 9.55
C ASN A 575 -5.13 -15.67 8.65
N THR A 576 -3.84 -15.55 8.35
CA THR A 576 -3.10 -16.59 7.62
C THR A 576 -2.97 -17.91 8.39
N SER A 577 -3.34 -17.98 9.68
CA SER A 577 -3.29 -19.24 10.45
C SER A 577 -4.49 -20.17 10.24
N SER A 578 -5.62 -19.64 9.75
CA SER A 578 -6.86 -20.42 9.60
C SER A 578 -6.97 -21.12 8.24
N THR A 579 -6.36 -20.57 7.20
CA THR A 579 -6.46 -21.05 5.81
C THR A 579 -5.59 -22.27 5.50
N ASP A 580 -4.45 -22.43 6.19
CA ASP A 580 -3.54 -23.58 5.98
C ASP A 580 -3.95 -24.85 6.75
N SER A 581 -4.95 -24.78 7.62
CA SER A 581 -5.39 -25.94 8.42
C SER A 581 -6.36 -26.90 7.68
N GLY A 582 -6.78 -26.56 6.45
CA GLY A 582 -7.85 -27.25 5.72
C GLY A 582 -7.44 -28.07 4.49
N SER A 583 -6.26 -27.87 3.91
CA SER A 583 -5.82 -28.63 2.73
C SER A 583 -4.87 -29.74 3.15
N LYS A 584 -5.41 -30.96 3.33
CA LYS A 584 -4.57 -32.16 3.24
C LYS A 584 -3.82 -32.08 1.91
N PRO A 585 -2.48 -32.17 1.88
CA PRO A 585 -1.76 -32.31 0.62
C PRO A 585 -2.14 -33.67 0.05
N GLN A 586 -3.08 -33.69 -0.88
CA GLN A 586 -3.43 -34.88 -1.61
C GLN A 586 -2.18 -35.28 -2.41
N GLY A 587 -1.62 -36.43 -2.04
CA GLY A 587 -0.28 -36.88 -2.44
C GLY A 587 0.03 -36.60 -3.91
N ARG A 588 1.03 -35.75 -4.13
CA ARG A 588 1.80 -35.74 -5.37
C ARG A 588 3.12 -36.44 -5.05
N GLU A 589 3.20 -37.69 -5.48
CA GLU A 589 4.44 -38.47 -5.52
C GLU A 589 5.48 -37.67 -6.30
N GLY A 590 6.47 -37.16 -5.57
CA GLY A 590 7.50 -36.26 -6.09
C GLY A 590 8.19 -35.45 -5.00
N GLU A 591 8.20 -35.93 -3.75
CA GLU A 591 9.11 -35.40 -2.73
C GLU A 591 10.52 -35.85 -3.11
N LEU A 592 11.22 -34.99 -3.85
CA LEU A 592 12.67 -35.07 -3.93
C LEU A 592 13.18 -34.90 -2.50
N ASN A 593 13.85 -35.92 -1.94
CA ASN A 593 14.51 -35.87 -0.64
C ASN A 593 15.38 -34.60 -0.52
N THR A 594 14.85 -33.56 0.12
CA THR A 594 15.52 -32.27 0.39
C THR A 594 16.18 -32.27 1.77
N ALA A 595 16.93 -33.33 2.10
CA ALA A 595 17.67 -33.38 3.36
C ALA A 595 18.91 -32.45 3.38
N ASP A 596 19.35 -31.92 2.21
CA ASP A 596 20.61 -31.16 2.08
C ASP A 596 20.48 -29.79 1.37
N GLN A 597 19.28 -29.21 1.20
CA GLN A 597 19.15 -27.89 0.58
C GLN A 597 19.21 -26.76 1.62
N ILE A 598 20.32 -26.02 1.62
CA ILE A 598 20.49 -24.76 2.35
C ILE A 598 19.43 -23.77 1.85
N HIS A 599 18.53 -23.34 2.72
CA HIS A 599 17.51 -22.35 2.40
C HIS A 599 18.17 -20.99 2.14
N PRO A 600 17.89 -20.29 1.01
CA PRO A 600 18.61 -19.07 0.63
C PRO A 600 18.39 -17.90 1.60
N VAL A 601 17.33 -17.92 2.41
CA VAL A 601 17.05 -16.90 3.44
C VAL A 601 17.43 -17.37 4.84
N TRP A 602 17.30 -18.67 5.12
CA TRP A 602 17.29 -19.21 6.49
C TRP A 602 18.44 -20.18 6.79
N GLY A 603 19.26 -20.53 5.80
CA GLY A 603 20.33 -21.50 5.96
C GLY A 603 19.85 -22.94 6.10
N SER A 604 20.58 -23.76 6.84
CA SER A 604 20.24 -25.16 7.12
C SER A 604 19.00 -25.25 8.00
N VAL A 605 17.94 -25.95 7.56
CA VAL A 605 16.69 -26.10 8.32
C VAL A 605 16.15 -27.53 8.20
N ASP A 606 16.17 -28.28 9.30
CA ASP A 606 15.77 -29.70 9.32
C ASP A 606 14.26 -29.91 9.11
N ASN A 607 13.41 -28.92 9.41
CA ASN A 607 11.97 -28.93 9.17
C ASN A 607 11.42 -27.52 8.91
N TYR A 608 11.33 -27.16 7.62
CA TYR A 608 10.95 -25.81 7.17
C TYR A 608 9.55 -25.39 7.65
N ALA A 609 8.54 -26.25 7.54
CA ALA A 609 7.16 -25.89 7.88
C ALA A 609 7.00 -25.55 9.37
N THR A 610 7.58 -26.37 10.26
CA THR A 610 7.57 -26.10 11.70
C THR A 610 8.40 -24.87 12.06
N ALA A 611 9.56 -24.67 11.42
CA ALA A 611 10.38 -23.49 11.63
C ALA A 611 9.68 -22.19 11.18
N LYS A 612 8.99 -22.23 10.03
CA LYS A 612 8.19 -21.12 9.51
C LYS A 612 7.10 -20.72 10.51
N GLU A 613 6.35 -21.68 11.04
CA GLU A 613 5.30 -21.41 12.03
C GLU A 613 5.88 -20.82 13.32
N LYS A 614 7.01 -21.35 13.83
CA LYS A 614 7.69 -20.77 15.01
C LYS A 614 8.10 -19.31 14.80
N ARG A 615 8.63 -18.98 13.61
CA ARG A 615 9.02 -17.60 13.23
C ARG A 615 7.81 -16.68 13.13
N LYS A 616 6.71 -17.16 12.54
CA LYS A 616 5.43 -16.44 12.46
C LYS A 616 4.88 -16.15 13.86
N GLN A 617 4.86 -17.13 14.76
CA GLN A 617 4.40 -16.95 16.14
C GLN A 617 5.28 -15.97 16.92
N LEU A 618 6.61 -16.04 16.74
CA LEU A 618 7.53 -15.06 17.31
C LEU A 618 7.23 -13.64 16.79
N LEU A 619 7.09 -13.47 15.48
CA LEU A 619 6.79 -12.19 14.86
C LEU A 619 5.46 -11.62 15.35
N LEU A 620 4.41 -12.47 15.42
CA LEU A 620 3.11 -12.09 15.93
C LEU A 620 3.19 -11.53 17.35
N MET A 621 3.92 -12.20 18.24
CA MET A 621 4.12 -11.78 19.63
C MET A 621 4.87 -10.45 19.73
N LEU A 622 5.95 -10.28 18.97
CA LEU A 622 6.75 -9.06 18.97
C LEU A 622 5.97 -7.87 18.38
N SER A 623 5.28 -8.07 17.26
CA SER A 623 4.45 -7.04 16.61
C SER A 623 3.23 -6.65 17.44
N GLN A 624 2.62 -7.58 18.18
CA GLN A 624 1.54 -7.24 19.11
C GLN A 624 2.06 -6.32 20.23
N ASN A 625 3.19 -6.66 20.83
CA ASN A 625 3.80 -5.82 21.87
C ASN A 625 4.20 -4.43 21.32
N GLU A 626 4.63 -4.36 20.06
CA GLU A 626 4.92 -3.10 19.37
C GLU A 626 3.65 -2.24 19.20
N ALA A 627 2.56 -2.84 18.72
CA ALA A 627 1.27 -2.17 18.56
C ALA A 627 0.75 -1.64 19.90
N ASP A 628 0.78 -2.48 20.95
CA ASP A 628 0.33 -2.12 22.30
C ASP A 628 1.18 -0.97 22.87
N ARG A 629 2.52 -1.01 22.68
CA ARG A 629 3.41 0.07 23.13
C ARG A 629 3.04 1.40 22.47
N LEU A 630 2.82 1.39 21.17
CA LEU A 630 2.48 2.60 20.42
C LEU A 630 1.07 3.11 20.75
N GLU A 631 0.12 2.22 21.00
CA GLU A 631 -1.24 2.61 21.42
C GLU A 631 -1.22 3.28 22.79
N VAL A 632 -0.48 2.71 23.75
CA VAL A 632 -0.28 3.33 25.07
C VAL A 632 0.43 4.69 24.95
N TRP A 633 1.40 4.81 24.03
CA TRP A 633 2.06 6.10 23.76
C TRP A 633 1.10 7.13 23.15
N ALA A 634 0.22 6.70 22.24
CA ALA A 634 -0.77 7.56 21.60
C ALA A 634 -1.85 8.03 22.58
N GLN A 635 -2.28 7.17 23.51
CA GLN A 635 -3.35 7.45 24.45
C GLN A 635 -3.03 6.99 25.89
N PRO A 636 -2.07 7.63 26.58
CA PRO A 636 -1.60 7.17 27.89
C PRO A 636 -2.66 7.24 29.00
N ILE A 637 -3.69 8.08 28.82
CA ILE A 637 -4.76 8.31 29.80
C ILE A 637 -6.00 7.45 29.50
N ASN A 638 -6.21 7.06 28.24
CA ASN A 638 -7.44 6.37 27.80
C ASN A 638 -7.26 4.85 27.89
N THR A 639 -7.38 4.33 29.10
CA THR A 639 -7.28 2.89 29.42
C THR A 639 -8.55 2.12 29.07
N LYS A 640 -9.11 2.31 27.87
CA LYS A 640 -10.17 1.41 27.39
C LYS A 640 -9.53 0.05 27.09
N ASP A 641 -9.79 -0.94 27.95
CA ASP A 641 -9.51 -2.38 27.85
C ASP A 641 -8.70 -2.85 26.62
N THR A 642 -7.46 -2.37 26.46
CA THR A 642 -6.52 -2.82 25.42
C THR A 642 -5.89 -4.13 25.87
N SER A 643 -6.75 -5.12 26.14
CA SER A 643 -6.40 -6.44 26.63
C SER A 643 -6.51 -7.49 25.52
N THR A 644 -6.22 -7.09 24.28
CA THR A 644 -6.50 -7.91 23.11
C THR A 644 -5.58 -9.14 22.99
N PHE A 645 -4.45 -9.21 23.70
CA PHE A 645 -3.66 -10.44 23.76
C PHE A 645 -2.80 -10.59 25.04
N ARG A 646 -3.41 -10.61 26.23
CA ARG A 646 -2.74 -11.19 27.42
C ARG A 646 -2.99 -12.70 27.52
N GLY A 647 -2.68 -13.44 26.45
CA GLY A 647 -2.50 -14.88 26.59
C GLY A 647 -1.31 -15.11 27.53
N LYS A 648 -1.50 -15.84 28.64
CA LYS A 648 -0.36 -16.25 29.48
C LYS A 648 0.54 -17.18 28.65
N ILE A 649 1.61 -16.62 28.09
CA ILE A 649 2.66 -17.39 27.42
C ILE A 649 3.35 -18.23 28.48
N SER A 650 3.39 -19.55 28.30
CA SER A 650 4.04 -20.47 29.23
C SER A 650 5.57 -20.28 29.20
N SER A 651 6.25 -20.71 30.27
CA SER A 651 7.72 -20.66 30.36
C SER A 651 8.38 -21.38 29.17
N ASP A 652 7.88 -22.56 28.80
CA ASP A 652 8.39 -23.32 27.65
C ASP A 652 8.28 -22.56 26.32
N LYS A 653 7.15 -21.86 26.11
CA LYS A 653 6.95 -21.03 24.89
C LYS A 653 7.91 -19.84 24.86
N TRP A 654 8.22 -19.24 26.01
CA TRP A 654 9.23 -18.17 26.09
C TRP A 654 10.62 -18.66 25.70
N ILE A 655 10.99 -19.85 26.14
CA ILE A 655 12.26 -20.50 25.76
C ILE A 655 12.29 -20.75 24.25
N ASP A 656 11.21 -21.29 23.68
CA ASP A 656 11.11 -21.52 22.23
C ASP A 656 11.20 -20.23 21.42
N HIS A 657 10.51 -19.16 21.85
CA HIS A 657 10.61 -17.84 21.21
C HIS A 657 12.03 -17.27 21.29
N CYS A 658 12.69 -17.39 22.45
CA CYS A 658 14.06 -16.95 22.65
C CYS A 658 15.04 -17.67 21.70
N ARG A 659 14.97 -19.01 21.64
CA ARG A 659 15.80 -19.82 20.74
C ARG A 659 15.55 -19.52 19.27
N THR A 660 14.27 -19.33 18.90
CA THR A 660 13.90 -18.95 17.54
C THR A 660 14.44 -17.57 17.19
N ALA A 661 14.34 -16.59 18.10
CA ALA A 661 14.88 -15.26 17.90
C ALA A 661 16.40 -15.30 17.71
N PHE A 662 17.11 -16.02 18.58
CA PHE A 662 18.56 -16.17 18.52
C PHE A 662 19.04 -16.82 17.21
N ALA A 663 18.33 -17.87 16.76
CA ALA A 663 18.63 -18.56 15.50
C ALA A 663 18.38 -17.68 14.25
N VAL A 664 17.46 -16.70 14.33
CA VAL A 664 17.22 -15.75 13.24
C VAL A 664 18.28 -14.65 13.23
N ASP A 665 18.47 -14.00 14.38
CA ASP A 665 19.49 -12.97 14.61
C ASP A 665 19.69 -12.80 16.12
N PRO A 666 20.89 -13.03 16.67
CA PRO A 666 21.14 -12.89 18.10
C PRO A 666 20.72 -11.54 18.68
N ARG A 667 20.78 -10.45 17.90
CA ARG A 667 20.38 -9.11 18.34
C ARG A 667 18.89 -9.02 18.68
N ILE A 668 18.04 -9.80 18.01
CA ILE A 668 16.61 -9.87 18.35
C ILE A 668 16.45 -10.45 19.74
N ALA A 669 17.10 -11.57 20.05
CA ALA A 669 17.03 -12.18 21.38
C ALA A 669 17.56 -11.23 22.47
N LEU A 670 18.66 -10.53 22.20
CA LEU A 670 19.26 -9.56 23.13
C LEU A 670 18.38 -8.33 23.40
N SER A 671 17.53 -7.93 22.46
CA SER A 671 16.59 -6.82 22.64
C SER A 671 15.31 -7.23 23.39
N MET A 672 14.95 -8.52 23.43
CA MET A 672 13.71 -8.99 24.05
C MET A 672 13.59 -8.61 25.54
N PRO A 673 14.65 -8.64 26.37
CA PRO A 673 14.57 -8.19 27.76
C PRO A 673 14.21 -6.72 27.94
N MET A 674 14.53 -5.85 26.96
CA MET A 674 14.09 -4.45 26.98
C MET A 674 12.59 -4.29 26.73
N ARG A 675 11.99 -5.25 26.02
CA ARG A 675 10.56 -5.29 25.71
C ARG A 675 9.76 -6.01 26.79
N PHE A 676 10.35 -7.03 27.42
CA PHE A 676 9.74 -7.86 28.45
C PHE A 676 10.60 -7.92 29.73
N PRO A 677 10.81 -6.79 30.43
CA PRO A 677 11.76 -6.71 31.54
C PRO A 677 11.38 -7.57 32.76
N THR A 678 10.10 -7.92 32.91
CA THR A 678 9.59 -8.70 34.04
C THR A 678 9.76 -10.22 33.88
N ASN A 679 10.26 -10.70 32.74
CA ASN A 679 10.34 -12.13 32.45
C ASN A 679 11.72 -12.72 32.78
N ALA A 680 11.85 -13.33 33.96
CA ALA A 680 13.09 -13.96 34.40
C ALA A 680 13.48 -15.22 33.61
N THR A 681 12.50 -15.99 33.08
CA THR A 681 12.80 -17.19 32.26
C THR A 681 13.55 -16.78 30.99
N LEU A 682 13.07 -15.73 30.33
CA LEU A 682 13.67 -15.17 29.13
C LEU A 682 15.12 -14.74 29.37
N GLN A 683 15.37 -13.99 30.45
CA GLN A 683 16.72 -13.53 30.79
C GLN A 683 17.69 -14.69 31.07
N SER A 684 17.24 -15.74 31.77
CA SER A 684 18.05 -16.93 32.05
C SER A 684 18.42 -17.68 30.77
N GLU A 685 17.47 -17.88 29.85
CA GLU A 685 17.74 -18.58 28.59
C GLU A 685 18.69 -17.78 27.69
N ILE A 686 18.51 -16.46 27.58
CA ILE A 686 19.42 -15.58 26.81
C ILE A 686 20.84 -15.66 27.39
N THR A 687 20.96 -15.60 28.72
CA THR A 687 22.24 -15.76 29.42
C THR A 687 22.93 -17.06 29.02
N GLN A 688 22.20 -18.19 29.04
CA GLN A 688 22.75 -19.48 28.63
C GLN A 688 23.16 -19.51 27.15
N LEU A 689 22.34 -18.95 26.25
CA LEU A 689 22.63 -18.90 24.81
C LEU A 689 23.88 -18.06 24.51
N VAL A 690 24.01 -16.89 25.15
CA VAL A 690 25.17 -15.99 25.01
C VAL A 690 26.44 -16.66 25.51
N GLN A 691 26.39 -17.33 26.66
CA GLN A 691 27.55 -18.05 27.22
C GLN A 691 27.99 -19.21 26.33
N THR A 692 27.05 -19.89 25.66
CA THR A 692 27.34 -21.01 24.75
C THR A 692 27.96 -20.55 23.43
N HIS A 693 27.52 -19.41 22.88
CA HIS A 693 27.94 -18.89 21.56
C HIS A 693 28.85 -17.65 21.66
N ILE A 694 29.62 -17.53 22.75
CA ILE A 694 30.36 -16.30 23.08
C ILE A 694 31.33 -15.85 21.98
N LEU A 695 31.88 -16.77 21.19
CA LEU A 695 32.83 -16.47 20.12
C LEU A 695 32.16 -15.76 18.94
N GLU A 696 30.88 -16.08 18.67
CA GLU A 696 30.10 -15.52 17.55
C GLU A 696 29.58 -14.12 17.87
N LEU A 697 29.46 -13.78 19.16
CA LEU A 697 28.81 -12.56 19.64
C LEU A 697 29.79 -11.41 19.96
N ARG A 698 31.10 -11.60 19.77
CA ARG A 698 32.14 -10.64 20.19
C ARG A 698 31.96 -9.23 19.62
N THR A 699 31.31 -9.10 18.47
CA THR A 699 31.06 -7.81 17.79
C THR A 699 29.80 -7.10 18.29
N ILE A 700 29.03 -7.70 19.19
CA ILE A 700 27.73 -7.21 19.66
C ILE A 700 27.87 -6.72 21.11
N PRO A 701 27.98 -5.40 21.36
CA PRO A 701 28.15 -4.87 22.72
C PRO A 701 26.96 -5.16 23.63
N GLU A 702 25.76 -5.32 23.09
CA GLU A 702 24.52 -5.58 23.83
C GLU A 702 24.51 -6.95 24.53
N ALA A 703 25.34 -7.90 24.09
CA ALA A 703 25.49 -9.22 24.73
C ALA A 703 26.30 -9.17 26.04
N LEU A 704 27.02 -8.08 26.29
CA LEU A 704 27.95 -7.93 27.42
C LEU A 704 27.32 -8.16 28.81
N PRO A 705 26.12 -7.61 29.15
CA PRO A 705 25.49 -7.82 30.46
C PRO A 705 25.14 -9.29 30.75
N PHE A 706 25.00 -10.11 29.71
CA PHE A 706 24.55 -11.50 29.86
C PHE A 706 25.69 -12.46 30.18
N PHE A 707 26.96 -12.06 30.05
CA PHE A 707 28.08 -12.89 30.50
C PHE A 707 28.98 -12.21 31.54
N ILE A 708 28.98 -10.87 31.64
CA ILE A 708 29.51 -10.17 32.80
C ILE A 708 28.41 -10.09 33.87
N THR A 709 28.23 -11.18 34.62
CA THR A 709 27.31 -11.23 35.76
C THR A 709 28.08 -11.20 37.08
N PRO A 710 27.49 -10.73 38.19
CA PRO A 710 28.17 -10.72 39.49
C PRO A 710 28.70 -12.11 39.88
N LYS A 711 27.90 -13.16 39.63
CA LYS A 711 28.30 -14.56 39.85
C LYS A 711 29.52 -14.96 39.02
N ALA A 712 29.57 -14.56 37.75
CA ALA A 712 30.71 -14.87 36.88
C ALA A 712 31.99 -14.17 37.32
N VAL A 713 31.88 -12.99 37.94
CA VAL A 713 33.00 -12.25 38.52
C VAL A 713 33.47 -12.90 39.82
N ASP A 714 32.55 -13.25 40.72
CA ASP A 714 32.85 -13.94 41.98
C ASP A 714 33.55 -15.29 41.75
N GLU A 715 33.13 -16.03 40.72
CA GLU A 715 33.66 -17.35 40.36
C GLU A 715 34.92 -17.28 39.45
N ASN A 716 35.39 -16.09 39.06
CA ASN A 716 36.48 -15.88 38.08
C ASN A 716 36.29 -16.75 36.83
N SER A 717 35.11 -16.64 36.22
CA SER A 717 34.71 -17.46 35.08
C SER A 717 35.71 -17.36 33.92
N ALA A 718 35.98 -18.50 33.28
CA ALA A 718 36.82 -18.57 32.08
C ALA A 718 36.26 -17.74 30.93
N LEU A 719 34.96 -17.47 30.90
CA LEU A 719 34.29 -16.64 29.88
C LEU A 719 34.83 -15.20 29.87
N LEU A 720 35.28 -14.68 31.03
CA LEU A 720 35.84 -13.33 31.14
C LEU A 720 37.17 -13.16 30.37
N GLN A 721 37.80 -14.26 29.93
CA GLN A 721 38.99 -14.22 29.07
C GLN A 721 38.68 -13.64 27.67
N GLN A 722 37.41 -13.58 27.28
CA GLN A 722 36.99 -13.06 25.98
C GLN A 722 36.91 -11.52 25.91
N LEU A 723 36.90 -10.85 27.07
CA LEU A 723 36.75 -9.38 27.16
C LEU A 723 37.75 -8.56 26.34
N PRO A 724 39.05 -8.92 26.26
CA PRO A 724 40.02 -8.16 25.46
C PRO A 724 39.70 -8.10 23.96
N HIS A 725 38.86 -9.02 23.47
CA HIS A 725 38.46 -9.11 22.07
C HIS A 725 37.02 -8.64 21.82
N TRP A 726 36.31 -8.22 22.87
CA TRP A 726 34.92 -7.80 22.77
C TRP A 726 34.80 -6.38 22.20
N ALA A 727 33.71 -6.07 21.51
CA ALA A 727 33.40 -4.72 21.04
C ALA A 727 33.23 -3.74 22.23
N PRO A 728 33.59 -2.46 22.09
CA PRO A 728 33.40 -1.48 23.15
C PRO A 728 31.91 -1.23 23.41
N CYS A 729 31.51 -1.19 24.68
CA CYS A 729 30.16 -0.83 25.10
C CYS A 729 30.02 0.69 25.29
N SER A 730 28.80 1.15 25.61
CA SER A 730 28.57 2.56 25.92
C SER A 730 29.30 3.01 27.18
N VAL A 731 29.56 4.32 27.29
CA VAL A 731 30.22 4.91 28.46
C VAL A 731 29.42 4.65 29.73
N THR A 732 28.09 4.76 29.66
CA THR A 732 27.21 4.52 30.80
C THR A 732 27.24 3.07 31.28
N GLN A 733 27.30 2.11 30.35
CA GLN A 733 27.42 0.69 30.70
C GLN A 733 28.79 0.36 31.28
N ALA A 734 29.85 0.99 30.76
CA ALA A 734 31.19 0.85 31.32
C ALA A 734 31.28 1.43 32.75
N LEU A 735 30.59 2.53 33.05
CA LEU A 735 30.47 3.07 34.40
C LEU A 735 29.74 2.13 35.36
N GLU A 736 28.78 1.35 34.88
CA GLU A 736 28.08 0.34 35.70
C GLU A 736 29.05 -0.72 36.24
N PHE A 737 30.06 -1.11 35.45
CA PHE A 737 31.06 -2.09 35.89
C PHE A 737 32.04 -1.55 36.93
N PHE A 738 32.07 -0.24 37.19
CA PHE A 738 32.82 0.31 38.34
C PHE A 738 32.09 0.15 39.68
N THR A 739 30.85 -0.34 39.69
CA THR A 739 30.08 -0.51 40.92
C THR A 739 30.49 -1.77 41.70
N SER A 740 30.09 -1.82 42.98
CA SER A 740 30.46 -2.90 43.92
C SER A 740 30.25 -4.35 43.47
N PRO A 741 29.27 -4.73 42.63
CA PRO A 741 29.12 -6.13 42.18
C PRO A 741 30.17 -6.61 41.17
N TYR A 742 30.96 -5.70 40.56
CA TYR A 742 31.92 -6.05 39.49
C TYR A 742 33.36 -5.63 39.81
N LYS A 743 33.54 -4.89 40.91
CA LYS A 743 34.81 -4.26 41.29
C LYS A 743 35.95 -5.27 41.49
N GLY A 744 37.18 -4.81 41.29
CA GLY A 744 38.41 -5.53 41.63
C GLY A 744 38.81 -6.66 40.67
N HIS A 745 37.94 -7.08 39.74
CA HIS A 745 38.31 -8.13 38.79
C HIS A 745 39.18 -7.57 37.65
N PRO A 746 40.42 -8.04 37.48
CA PRO A 746 41.41 -7.40 36.62
C PRO A 746 40.99 -7.36 35.14
N ARG A 747 40.31 -8.40 34.65
CA ARG A 747 39.85 -8.46 33.25
C ARG A 747 38.69 -7.50 32.96
N VAL A 748 37.82 -7.28 33.95
CA VAL A 748 36.66 -6.37 33.79
C VAL A 748 37.18 -4.94 33.82
N MET A 749 38.07 -4.61 34.77
CA MET A 749 38.68 -3.28 34.84
C MET A 749 39.52 -2.95 33.60
N ALA A 750 40.33 -3.89 33.10
CA ALA A 750 41.09 -3.69 31.86
C ALA A 750 40.17 -3.44 30.65
N TYR A 751 39.04 -4.13 30.57
CA TYR A 751 38.04 -3.88 29.52
C TYR A 751 37.43 -2.47 29.66
N VAL A 752 37.00 -2.09 30.86
CA VAL A 752 36.39 -0.78 31.10
C VAL A 752 37.35 0.36 30.77
N LEU A 753 38.61 0.25 31.18
CA LEU A 753 39.64 1.24 30.85
C LEU A 753 39.86 1.35 29.33
N ARG A 754 39.97 0.20 28.64
CA ARG A 754 40.06 0.17 27.17
C ARG A 754 38.85 0.84 26.51
N VAL A 755 37.64 0.63 27.04
CA VAL A 755 36.44 1.31 26.54
C VAL A 755 36.54 2.81 26.76
N MET A 756 36.92 3.29 27.95
CA MET A 756 37.08 4.72 28.21
C MET A 756 38.11 5.38 27.29
N GLU A 757 39.20 4.68 26.97
CA GLU A 757 40.23 5.16 26.03
C GLU A 757 39.74 5.29 24.58
N THR A 758 38.67 4.58 24.20
CA THR A 758 38.08 4.69 22.86
C THR A 758 37.15 5.89 22.69
N TYR A 759 36.79 6.61 23.76
CA TYR A 759 35.89 7.75 23.68
C TYR A 759 36.65 9.09 23.70
N PRO A 760 36.14 10.14 23.02
CA PRO A 760 36.74 11.47 23.08
C PRO A 760 36.84 12.00 24.52
N PRO A 761 37.92 12.71 24.89
CA PRO A 761 38.13 13.22 26.26
C PRO A 761 36.98 14.05 26.80
N GLU A 762 36.29 14.81 25.94
CA GLU A 762 35.14 15.64 26.32
C GLU A 762 33.97 14.77 26.83
N THR A 763 33.74 13.62 26.18
CA THR A 763 32.68 12.67 26.55
C THR A 763 32.99 12.01 27.89
N VAL A 764 34.25 11.62 28.11
CA VAL A 764 34.68 11.03 29.39
C VAL A 764 34.65 12.06 30.52
N THR A 765 35.05 13.30 30.24
CA THR A 765 35.07 14.41 31.20
C THR A 765 33.67 14.76 31.70
N PHE A 766 32.64 14.62 30.85
CA PHE A 766 31.24 14.77 31.27
C PHE A 766 30.87 13.87 32.46
N PHE A 767 31.45 12.66 32.52
CA PHE A 767 31.23 11.69 33.59
C PHE A 767 32.29 11.74 34.71
N MET A 768 33.12 12.79 34.76
CA MET A 768 34.16 12.94 35.79
C MET A 768 33.63 12.84 37.23
N PRO A 769 32.46 13.41 37.60
CA PRO A 769 31.91 13.22 38.95
C PRO A 769 31.66 11.75 39.30
N GLN A 770 31.16 10.95 38.35
CA GLN A 770 30.89 9.53 38.52
C GLN A 770 32.19 8.71 38.57
N LEU A 771 33.19 9.09 37.78
CA LEU A 771 34.53 8.47 37.81
C LEU A 771 35.25 8.76 39.14
N VAL A 772 35.11 9.97 39.69
CA VAL A 772 35.67 10.26 41.03
C VAL A 772 34.94 9.45 42.11
N GLN A 773 33.64 9.20 41.94
CA GLN A 773 32.90 8.32 42.85
C GLN A 773 33.32 6.86 42.74
N SER A 774 33.67 6.37 41.55
CA SER A 774 34.12 4.98 41.38
C SER A 774 35.45 4.70 42.08
N LEU A 775 36.34 5.70 42.21
CA LEU A 775 37.59 5.57 42.96
C LEU A 775 37.40 5.21 44.44
N ARG A 776 36.20 5.40 45.01
CA ARG A 776 35.88 4.92 46.37
C ARG A 776 35.96 3.41 46.51
N TYR A 777 35.89 2.70 45.38
CA TYR A 777 35.87 1.24 45.31
C TYR A 777 37.14 0.67 44.66
N ASP A 778 38.15 1.51 44.43
CA ASP A 778 39.45 1.12 43.91
C ASP A 778 40.38 0.78 45.09
N ASP A 779 40.83 -0.48 45.15
CA ASP A 779 41.64 -1.00 46.26
C ASP A 779 43.16 -0.74 46.07
N GLY A 780 43.56 -0.01 45.01
CA GLY A 780 44.94 0.44 44.75
C GLY A 780 45.74 -0.44 43.81
#